data_AF-A0A653S2X4-F1
#
_entry.id   AF-A0A653S2X4-F1
#
_cell.length_a   1.000
_cell.length_b   1.000
_cell.length_c   1.000
_cell.angle_alpha   90.00
_cell.angle_beta   90.00
_cell.angle_gamma   90.00
#
_symmetry.space_group_name_H-M   'P 1'
#
loop_
_entity.id
_entity.type
_entity.pdbx_description
1 polymer ?
#
loop_
_entity_poly.entity_id
_entity_poly.type
_entity_poly.pdbx_seq_one_letter_code
_entity_poly.pdbx_strand_id
1 'polypeptide(L)'
;MTHQTRLLRQEIHTEKLKEYFPDGAIKTYQKGYAISYIHKKVNTFRWLIEGSINYYISLDSPESDILVCQNSEPFSTIGLNGFNTPKRFTYKATVASAKATFFEIPFKELDAYLKKGHQNVLLKNIGAKLYHVLRTALLKQTELLSPVRFQPFVEDRQFFISPVSEQEEIVSLMRRSPFLDYFEEKSLMALAALAERREYEPDEVLYVQDGSSNGLFILIHGEVTIKRIENTIEIKQRSIKNSGFVFGWSCLLKEKDICSAITNTKTSAYFIPECDLMKLFQKDDAFEGQFYQRLLWLMGNQLNAAFVRYVGLLGKHSLQAVYQLIKNNKSRLLLSSPLHQVPHLLKSMTTKQLAYDALLRLLKNGTALERHIASLSLELLGEDQKEHEFVSGLQHIYENVAEKNSEDVEQNRKVCAELTTKVFKNVPYIIEGWENLPENTGNVFIYNHLINDPHYTLNNNFQITLDSHFLSAMVLYKKYSEPGIRTVRIGQGQEYGHQNYYNNLGYINVYTKESEQTSSNKKEQARSIFYSEATKHLKQNYNLIISPEGTSYRTEESPGPFKMGAFKLALHTEPEPYIVPIVMVNFDQRIGKNLYYCVIKEPFLLSDKVPSKSNTDLFAFMEQYQKQYSGYVKQAIERAEQLNVSSSGTDSLEDPPTIWCNEIKRLKRRVSKLPTQENLIAFYGSSSVRLWVNMKRDLSPFNVVNLGFGGSTFAWCIHYFDEIFTEANPSKIVLYAGENDLNDGKTPQEVLSGCMELVELIKNKYPEVELALISLKPSVEREALIPLIMETNLMLSKYFISELNAQYINVFAQMITTDNRPIPELYLSDGLHLNKQGYALWSTAIKKALQAADSLELENQM
;
A
#
# COMPACT_ATOMS: atom_id res chain seq x y z
N MET A 1 -24.47 -19.12 -27.46
CA MET A 1 -23.40 -19.90 -26.80
C MET A 1 -22.68 -20.71 -27.87
N THR A 2 -21.40 -20.44 -28.11
CA THR A 2 -20.60 -21.11 -29.16
C THR A 2 -20.13 -22.49 -28.71
N HIS A 3 -19.78 -23.36 -29.66
CA HIS A 3 -19.31 -24.74 -29.46
C HIS A 3 -18.13 -24.85 -28.44
N GLN A 4 -17.38 -23.76 -28.24
CA GLN A 4 -16.32 -23.62 -27.23
C GLN A 4 -16.81 -23.50 -25.78
N THR A 5 -17.95 -22.86 -25.51
CA THR A 5 -18.55 -22.83 -24.17
C THR A 5 -18.94 -24.24 -23.71
N ARG A 6 -19.17 -25.16 -24.66
CA ARG A 6 -19.55 -26.56 -24.44
C ARG A 6 -18.37 -27.49 -24.16
N LEU A 7 -17.17 -27.19 -24.69
CA LEU A 7 -15.95 -27.97 -24.46
C LEU A 7 -15.25 -27.60 -23.13
N LEU A 8 -15.36 -26.35 -22.70
CA LEU A 8 -14.74 -25.85 -21.46
C LEU A 8 -15.52 -26.21 -20.18
N ARG A 9 -16.81 -26.56 -20.32
CA ARG A 9 -17.68 -27.06 -19.23
C ARG A 9 -17.76 -28.60 -19.19
N GLN A 10 -16.80 -29.31 -19.77
CA GLN A 10 -16.70 -30.75 -19.52
C GLN A 10 -16.16 -30.95 -18.10
N GLU A 11 -17.07 -31.10 -17.14
CA GLU A 11 -16.76 -31.44 -15.76
C GLU A 11 -16.08 -32.81 -15.73
N ILE A 12 -14.89 -32.87 -15.11
CA ILE A 12 -14.27 -34.15 -14.79
C ILE A 12 -15.14 -34.85 -13.75
N HIS A 13 -15.48 -36.09 -14.06
CA HIS A 13 -16.14 -37.03 -13.15
C HIS A 13 -15.42 -38.37 -13.22
N THR A 14 -15.77 -39.29 -12.33
CA THR A 14 -15.06 -40.57 -12.16
C THR A 14 -15.01 -41.42 -13.42
N GLU A 15 -16.08 -41.43 -14.23
CA GLU A 15 -16.11 -42.17 -15.51
C GLU A 15 -15.12 -41.59 -16.50
N LYS A 16 -15.08 -40.26 -16.65
CA LYS A 16 -14.10 -39.58 -17.49
C LYS A 16 -12.65 -39.82 -17.04
N LEU A 17 -12.40 -39.88 -15.73
CA LEU A 17 -11.07 -40.24 -15.23
C LEU A 17 -10.69 -41.68 -15.56
N LYS A 18 -11.64 -42.63 -15.54
CA LYS A 18 -11.42 -44.01 -15.99
C LYS A 18 -11.19 -44.09 -17.50
N GLU A 19 -11.84 -43.25 -18.30
CA GLU A 19 -11.54 -43.15 -19.74
C GLU A 19 -10.11 -42.67 -19.99
N TYR A 20 -9.66 -41.67 -19.24
CA TYR A 20 -8.28 -41.16 -19.35
C TYR A 20 -7.25 -42.13 -18.80
N PHE A 21 -7.57 -42.81 -17.71
CA PHE A 21 -6.70 -43.72 -16.98
C PHE A 21 -7.42 -45.02 -16.65
N PRO A 22 -7.48 -45.98 -17.60
CA PRO A 22 -8.21 -47.24 -17.42
C PRO A 22 -7.73 -48.06 -16.22
N ASP A 23 -6.43 -48.00 -15.91
CA ASP A 23 -5.79 -48.72 -14.81
C ASP A 23 -5.87 -47.97 -13.46
N GLY A 24 -6.55 -46.82 -13.42
CA GLY A 24 -6.71 -46.02 -12.21
C GLY A 24 -7.61 -46.70 -11.16
N ALA A 25 -7.22 -46.58 -9.89
CA ALA A 25 -7.88 -47.27 -8.79
C ALA A 25 -8.67 -46.29 -7.90
N ILE A 26 -9.87 -46.69 -7.49
CA ILE A 26 -10.63 -45.96 -6.46
C ILE A 26 -10.28 -46.55 -5.09
N LYS A 27 -9.81 -45.70 -4.17
CA LYS A 27 -9.43 -46.11 -2.80
C LYS A 27 -10.03 -45.20 -1.76
N THR A 28 -10.40 -45.77 -0.62
CA THR A 28 -10.96 -45.04 0.53
C THR A 28 -10.04 -45.18 1.72
N TYR A 29 -9.77 -44.05 2.38
CA TYR A 29 -8.91 -43.95 3.55
C TYR A 29 -9.67 -43.37 4.73
N GLN A 30 -9.31 -43.81 5.94
CA GLN A 30 -9.92 -43.37 7.20
C GLN A 30 -9.30 -42.05 7.69
N LYS A 31 -10.02 -41.35 8.57
CA LYS A 31 -9.55 -40.12 9.25
C LYS A 31 -8.13 -40.28 9.80
N GLY A 32 -7.30 -39.26 9.60
CA GLY A 32 -5.91 -39.22 10.07
C GLY A 32 -4.92 -39.95 9.17
N TYR A 33 -5.36 -40.75 8.19
CA TYR A 33 -4.47 -41.39 7.23
C TYR A 33 -3.66 -40.34 6.45
N ALA A 34 -2.33 -40.48 6.44
CA ALA A 34 -1.44 -39.55 5.76
C ALA A 34 -1.33 -39.88 4.27
N ILE A 35 -1.85 -38.98 3.43
CA ILE A 35 -1.81 -39.07 1.97
C ILE A 35 -0.44 -38.66 1.41
N SER A 36 0.21 -37.70 2.09
CA SER A 36 1.55 -37.24 1.74
C SER A 36 2.34 -36.80 2.97
N TYR A 37 3.66 -36.89 2.87
CA TYR A 37 4.60 -36.37 3.85
C TYR A 37 5.61 -35.47 3.14
N ILE A 38 6.05 -34.42 3.82
CA ILE A 38 7.06 -33.50 3.32
C ILE A 38 8.35 -34.24 2.91
N HIS A 39 8.97 -33.80 1.82
CA HIS A 39 10.17 -34.38 1.20
C HIS A 39 10.04 -35.81 0.62
N LYS A 40 8.93 -36.53 0.84
CA LYS A 40 8.73 -37.84 0.20
C LYS A 40 8.50 -37.68 -1.30
N LYS A 41 8.92 -38.70 -2.06
CA LYS A 41 8.75 -38.75 -3.51
C LYS A 41 7.27 -38.85 -3.86
N VAL A 42 6.85 -38.06 -4.83
CA VAL A 42 5.52 -38.14 -5.43
C VAL A 42 5.52 -39.31 -6.42
N ASN A 43 4.93 -40.42 -6.01
CA ASN A 43 4.78 -41.61 -6.85
C ASN A 43 3.34 -41.78 -7.37
N THR A 44 2.37 -41.14 -6.74
CA THR A 44 0.94 -41.29 -7.00
C THR A 44 0.31 -39.92 -7.15
N PHE A 45 -0.53 -39.75 -8.17
CA PHE A 45 -1.39 -38.59 -8.35
C PHE A 45 -2.83 -38.98 -7.99
N ARG A 46 -3.54 -38.08 -7.31
CA ARG A 46 -4.85 -38.39 -6.71
C ARG A 46 -5.86 -37.29 -6.99
N TRP A 47 -7.09 -37.68 -7.29
CA TRP A 47 -8.26 -36.80 -7.29
C TRP A 47 -9.16 -37.18 -6.11
N LEU A 48 -9.52 -36.22 -5.26
CA LEU A 48 -10.49 -36.41 -4.19
C LEU A 48 -11.89 -36.60 -4.78
N ILE A 49 -12.52 -37.75 -4.59
CA ILE A 49 -13.90 -38.00 -5.05
C ILE A 49 -14.91 -37.56 -4.00
N GLU A 50 -14.66 -37.93 -2.74
CA GLU A 50 -15.55 -37.66 -1.61
C GLU A 50 -14.73 -37.50 -0.32
N GLY A 51 -15.17 -36.65 0.60
CA GLY A 51 -14.54 -36.41 1.90
C GLY A 51 -13.76 -35.11 1.95
N SER A 52 -12.86 -34.99 2.92
CA SER A 52 -12.03 -33.78 3.11
C SER A 52 -10.62 -34.11 3.57
N ILE A 53 -9.71 -33.16 3.34
CA ILE A 53 -8.27 -33.30 3.54
C ILE A 53 -7.74 -32.08 4.28
N ASN A 54 -6.89 -32.33 5.28
CA ASN A 54 -6.14 -31.29 5.97
C ASN A 54 -4.72 -31.21 5.40
N TYR A 55 -4.25 -29.99 5.17
CA TYR A 55 -2.88 -29.67 4.78
C TYR A 55 -2.13 -29.11 5.98
N TYR A 56 -0.92 -29.62 6.20
CA TYR A 56 -0.07 -29.23 7.31
C TYR A 56 1.32 -28.79 6.83
N ILE A 57 1.87 -27.80 7.53
CA ILE A 57 3.30 -27.48 7.50
C ILE A 57 3.95 -28.01 8.77
N SER A 58 4.96 -28.84 8.61
CA SER A 58 5.66 -29.46 9.74
C SER A 58 6.73 -28.54 10.32
N LEU A 59 6.63 -28.27 11.62
CA LEU A 59 7.67 -27.63 12.40
C LEU A 59 8.74 -28.66 12.83
N ASP A 60 9.65 -28.30 13.74
CA ASP A 60 10.77 -29.16 14.15
C ASP A 60 10.34 -30.44 14.89
N SER A 61 9.09 -30.51 15.40
CA SER A 61 8.48 -31.72 15.96
C SER A 61 7.14 -32.08 15.27
N PRO A 62 6.81 -33.36 15.02
CA PRO A 62 5.55 -33.74 14.37
C PRO A 62 4.27 -33.35 15.13
N GLU A 63 4.37 -33.18 16.45
CA GLU A 63 3.28 -32.71 17.33
C GLU A 63 3.00 -31.21 17.17
N SER A 64 3.90 -30.48 16.49
CA SER A 64 3.76 -29.05 16.20
C SER A 64 3.42 -28.78 14.73
N ASP A 65 2.86 -29.77 14.02
CA ASP A 65 2.32 -29.58 12.67
C ASP A 65 1.21 -28.49 12.68
N ILE A 66 1.38 -27.45 11.86
CA ILE A 66 0.41 -26.36 11.75
C ILE A 66 -0.60 -26.69 10.64
N LEU A 67 -1.89 -26.72 10.98
CA LEU A 67 -2.97 -26.81 10.00
C LEU A 67 -3.09 -25.51 9.21
N VAL A 68 -2.78 -25.56 7.91
CA VAL A 68 -2.73 -24.37 7.03
C VAL A 68 -3.87 -24.30 6.02
N CYS A 69 -4.59 -25.39 5.80
CA CYS A 69 -5.77 -25.44 4.95
C CYS A 69 -6.55 -26.73 5.20
N GLN A 70 -7.87 -26.66 5.12
CA GLN A 70 -8.74 -27.83 4.99
C GLN A 70 -9.49 -27.71 3.66
N ASN A 71 -9.60 -28.80 2.90
CA ASN A 71 -10.27 -28.79 1.61
C ASN A 71 -11.22 -29.98 1.47
N SER A 72 -12.42 -29.70 0.97
CA SER A 72 -13.45 -30.70 0.64
C SER A 72 -13.91 -30.61 -0.82
N GLU A 73 -13.26 -29.77 -1.63
CA GLU A 73 -13.65 -29.55 -3.02
C GLU A 73 -13.50 -30.86 -3.83
N PRO A 74 -14.58 -31.38 -4.44
CA PRO A 74 -14.52 -32.57 -5.28
C PRO A 74 -13.56 -32.39 -6.46
N PHE A 75 -12.88 -33.48 -6.81
CA PHE A 75 -11.83 -33.58 -7.82
C PHE A 75 -10.61 -32.70 -7.60
N SER A 76 -10.46 -32.10 -6.41
CA SER A 76 -9.20 -31.49 -6.00
C SER A 76 -8.06 -32.50 -6.01
N THR A 77 -6.89 -32.05 -6.44
CA THR A 77 -5.78 -32.95 -6.74
C THR A 77 -4.66 -32.91 -5.71
N ILE A 78 -4.07 -34.06 -5.42
CA ILE A 78 -2.82 -34.18 -4.66
C ILE A 78 -1.76 -34.86 -5.52
N GLY A 79 -0.56 -34.29 -5.53
CA GLY A 79 0.58 -34.80 -6.30
C GLY A 79 1.13 -33.84 -7.34
N LEU A 80 0.66 -32.59 -7.38
CA LEU A 80 1.17 -31.56 -8.31
C LEU A 80 2.68 -31.33 -8.19
N ASN A 81 3.27 -31.52 -7.01
CA ASN A 81 4.73 -31.44 -6.85
C ASN A 81 5.48 -32.50 -7.69
N GLY A 82 4.81 -33.54 -8.19
CA GLY A 82 5.38 -34.53 -9.10
C GLY A 82 5.77 -33.95 -10.47
N PHE A 83 5.24 -32.78 -10.85
CA PHE A 83 5.67 -32.05 -12.05
C PHE A 83 7.03 -31.36 -11.89
N ASN A 84 7.49 -31.19 -10.66
CA ASN A 84 8.75 -30.54 -10.35
C ASN A 84 9.85 -31.57 -10.16
N THR A 85 11.07 -31.35 -10.65
CA THR A 85 12.23 -32.18 -10.26
C THR A 85 12.74 -31.73 -8.88
N PRO A 86 13.07 -32.63 -7.91
CA PRO A 86 13.09 -34.10 -7.95
C PRO A 86 11.80 -34.81 -7.45
N LYS A 87 10.62 -34.26 -7.77
CA LYS A 87 9.28 -34.83 -7.55
C LYS A 87 9.00 -35.09 -6.08
N ARG A 88 9.12 -34.06 -5.23
CA ARG A 88 8.96 -34.17 -3.76
C ARG A 88 7.85 -33.28 -3.23
N PHE A 89 7.04 -33.79 -2.30
CA PHE A 89 6.04 -32.99 -1.59
C PHE A 89 6.67 -31.90 -0.73
N THR A 90 6.01 -30.75 -0.64
CA THR A 90 6.41 -29.59 0.18
C THR A 90 5.51 -29.37 1.40
N TYR A 91 4.51 -30.23 1.58
CA TYR A 91 3.54 -30.19 2.68
C TYR A 91 3.14 -31.62 3.06
N LYS A 92 2.53 -31.77 4.23
CA LYS A 92 1.86 -33.00 4.66
C LYS A 92 0.37 -32.87 4.40
N ALA A 93 -0.29 -33.95 3.97
CA ALA A 93 -1.74 -33.98 3.79
C ALA A 93 -2.33 -35.22 4.45
N THR A 94 -3.42 -35.07 5.20
CA THR A 94 -4.10 -36.17 5.88
C THR A 94 -5.61 -36.12 5.67
N VAL A 95 -6.28 -37.28 5.75
CA VAL A 95 -7.74 -37.35 5.68
C VAL A 95 -8.36 -36.66 6.90
N ALA A 96 -9.24 -35.69 6.67
CA ALA A 96 -9.87 -34.87 7.72
C ALA A 96 -11.27 -35.40 8.11
N SER A 97 -12.06 -35.83 7.14
CA SER A 97 -13.37 -36.47 7.36
C SER A 97 -13.23 -37.89 7.93
N ALA A 98 -14.33 -38.50 8.38
CA ALA A 98 -14.34 -39.89 8.84
C ALA A 98 -13.72 -40.86 7.82
N LYS A 99 -14.09 -40.68 6.55
CA LYS A 99 -13.50 -41.35 5.38
C LYS A 99 -13.31 -40.35 4.25
N ALA A 100 -12.32 -40.58 3.38
CA ALA A 100 -12.18 -39.89 2.10
C ALA A 100 -11.81 -40.87 0.99
N THR A 101 -12.43 -40.70 -0.16
CA THR A 101 -12.30 -41.56 -1.34
C THR A 101 -11.56 -40.82 -2.44
N PHE A 102 -10.61 -41.50 -3.09
CA PHE A 102 -9.73 -40.95 -4.11
C PHE A 102 -9.73 -41.82 -5.36
N PHE A 103 -9.62 -41.20 -6.52
CA PHE A 103 -9.16 -41.84 -7.74
C PHE A 103 -7.64 -41.66 -7.82
N GLU A 104 -6.89 -42.76 -7.86
CA GLU A 104 -5.42 -42.78 -7.80
C GLU A 104 -4.80 -43.39 -9.05
N ILE A 105 -3.73 -42.76 -9.54
CA ILE A 105 -2.88 -43.29 -10.60
C ILE A 105 -1.41 -43.16 -10.24
N PRO A 106 -0.53 -44.06 -10.72
CA PRO A 106 0.91 -43.82 -10.72
C PRO A 106 1.24 -42.51 -11.44
N PHE A 107 2.06 -41.65 -10.85
CA PHE A 107 2.40 -40.35 -11.44
C PHE A 107 3.05 -40.50 -12.84
N LYS A 108 3.78 -41.60 -13.07
CA LYS A 108 4.36 -41.93 -14.37
C LYS A 108 3.32 -42.04 -15.50
N GLU A 109 2.09 -42.46 -15.18
CA GLU A 109 1.01 -42.58 -16.16
C GLU A 109 0.43 -41.22 -16.49
N LEU A 110 0.30 -40.32 -15.51
CA LEU A 110 -0.05 -38.92 -15.76
C LEU A 110 1.00 -38.25 -16.66
N ASP A 111 2.29 -38.44 -16.35
CA ASP A 111 3.41 -37.89 -17.12
C ASP A 111 3.41 -38.42 -18.56
N ALA A 112 3.17 -39.72 -18.74
CA ALA A 112 3.07 -40.35 -20.06
C ALA A 112 1.82 -39.90 -20.82
N TYR A 113 0.69 -39.72 -20.12
CA TYR A 113 -0.54 -39.17 -20.69
C TYR A 113 -0.24 -37.77 -21.23
N LEU A 114 0.23 -36.84 -20.39
CA LEU A 114 0.50 -35.44 -20.75
C LEU A 114 1.49 -35.24 -21.90
N LYS A 115 2.40 -36.20 -22.13
CA LYS A 115 3.33 -36.19 -23.27
C LYS A 115 2.69 -36.50 -24.62
N LYS A 116 1.49 -37.09 -24.66
CA LYS A 116 0.79 -37.43 -25.92
C LYS A 116 0.17 -36.21 -26.63
N GLY A 117 0.15 -35.02 -26.01
CA GLY A 117 -0.48 -33.80 -26.54
C GLY A 117 -2.01 -33.78 -26.41
N HIS A 118 -2.64 -32.63 -26.67
CA HIS A 118 -4.11 -32.47 -26.77
C HIS A 118 -4.96 -32.69 -25.50
N GLN A 119 -4.38 -32.46 -24.31
CA GLN A 119 -5.01 -32.80 -23.01
C GLN A 119 -5.35 -31.58 -22.17
N ASN A 120 -5.67 -30.48 -22.84
CA ASN A 120 -5.82 -29.17 -22.23
C ASN A 120 -7.06 -29.11 -21.32
N VAL A 121 -8.09 -29.93 -21.60
CA VAL A 121 -9.27 -30.06 -20.72
C VAL A 121 -8.91 -30.60 -19.34
N LEU A 122 -8.05 -31.62 -19.26
CA LEU A 122 -7.60 -32.19 -17.99
C LEU A 122 -6.80 -31.17 -17.20
N LEU A 123 -5.83 -30.52 -17.84
CA LEU A 123 -4.98 -29.51 -17.19
C LEU A 123 -5.78 -28.30 -16.69
N LYS A 124 -6.75 -27.81 -17.48
CA LYS A 124 -7.66 -26.72 -17.09
C LYS A 124 -8.48 -27.08 -15.86
N ASN A 125 -9.06 -28.28 -15.83
CA ASN A 125 -9.83 -28.75 -14.68
C ASN A 125 -8.96 -28.88 -13.41
N ILE A 126 -7.76 -29.45 -13.53
CA ILE A 126 -6.80 -29.51 -12.42
C ILE A 126 -6.48 -28.09 -11.94
N GLY A 127 -6.28 -27.16 -12.86
CA GLY A 127 -6.04 -25.74 -12.57
C GLY A 127 -7.20 -25.11 -11.81
N ALA A 128 -8.42 -25.21 -12.31
CA ALA A 128 -9.62 -24.69 -11.66
C ALA A 128 -9.76 -25.22 -10.22
N LYS A 129 -9.63 -26.53 -10.01
CA LYS A 129 -9.71 -27.12 -8.66
C LYS A 129 -8.57 -26.66 -7.75
N LEU A 130 -7.36 -26.53 -8.27
CA LEU A 130 -6.22 -25.97 -7.51
C LEU A 130 -6.46 -24.49 -7.14
N TYR A 131 -7.11 -23.72 -8.00
CA TYR A 131 -7.49 -22.33 -7.73
C TYR A 131 -8.47 -22.24 -6.55
N HIS A 132 -9.46 -23.12 -6.49
CA HIS A 132 -10.37 -23.22 -5.34
C HIS A 132 -9.64 -23.55 -4.04
N VAL A 133 -8.66 -24.48 -4.06
CA VAL A 133 -7.84 -24.77 -2.88
C VAL A 133 -7.02 -23.55 -2.45
N LEU A 134 -6.46 -22.80 -3.41
CA LEU A 134 -5.77 -21.54 -3.13
C LEU A 134 -6.70 -20.50 -2.48
N ARG A 135 -7.95 -20.38 -2.94
CA ARG A 135 -8.96 -19.52 -2.32
C ARG A 135 -9.17 -19.90 -0.85
N THR A 136 -9.37 -21.18 -0.57
CA THR A 136 -9.59 -21.67 0.80
C THR A 136 -8.37 -21.43 1.69
N ALA A 137 -7.16 -21.63 1.18
CA ALA A 137 -5.92 -21.35 1.90
C ALA A 137 -5.73 -19.85 2.21
N LEU A 138 -6.17 -18.97 1.31
CA LEU A 138 -6.14 -17.52 1.55
C LEU A 138 -7.18 -17.11 2.59
N LEU A 139 -8.42 -17.59 2.45
CA LEU A 139 -9.49 -17.29 3.40
C LEU A 139 -9.18 -17.76 4.81
N LYS A 140 -8.46 -18.88 4.98
CA LYS A 140 -8.03 -19.31 6.31
C LYS A 140 -7.20 -18.26 7.06
N GLN A 141 -6.49 -17.38 6.34
CA GLN A 141 -5.68 -16.32 6.97
C GLN A 141 -6.54 -15.28 7.71
N THR A 142 -7.83 -15.15 7.41
CA THR A 142 -8.72 -14.23 8.15
C THR A 142 -8.83 -14.60 9.62
N GLU A 143 -8.59 -15.86 10.00
CA GLU A 143 -8.56 -16.31 11.40
C GLU A 143 -7.49 -15.58 12.24
N LEU A 144 -6.48 -14.97 11.60
CA LEU A 144 -5.30 -14.38 12.25
C LEU A 144 -5.09 -12.90 11.95
N LEU A 145 -5.92 -12.31 11.08
CA LEU A 145 -5.78 -10.94 10.61
C LEU A 145 -6.81 -10.03 11.28
N SER A 146 -6.40 -8.78 11.54
CA SER A 146 -7.27 -7.77 12.12
C SER A 146 -8.14 -7.07 11.07
N PRO A 147 -9.33 -6.56 11.45
CA PRO A 147 -10.11 -5.68 10.60
C PRO A 147 -9.33 -4.43 10.17
N VAL A 148 -9.57 -3.98 8.95
CA VAL A 148 -9.13 -2.71 8.39
C VAL A 148 -10.35 -1.91 7.94
N ARG A 149 -10.26 -0.59 7.97
CA ARG A 149 -11.30 0.26 7.36
C ARG A 149 -11.28 0.06 5.85
N PHE A 150 -12.38 -0.43 5.30
CA PHE A 150 -12.50 -0.75 3.88
C PHE A 150 -13.44 0.22 3.17
N GLN A 151 -13.00 0.69 2.00
CA GLN A 151 -13.86 1.31 1.00
C GLN A 151 -14.00 0.34 -0.17
N PRO A 152 -15.22 0.10 -0.69
CA PRO A 152 -15.46 -0.85 -1.77
C PRO A 152 -14.57 -0.54 -2.97
N PHE A 153 -13.97 -1.59 -3.55
CA PHE A 153 -13.22 -1.48 -4.79
C PHE A 153 -14.19 -1.06 -5.91
N VAL A 154 -14.09 0.19 -6.36
CA VAL A 154 -14.76 0.63 -7.58
C VAL A 154 -13.87 0.22 -8.75
N GLU A 155 -14.44 -0.44 -9.77
CA GLU A 155 -13.72 -0.70 -11.02
C GLU A 155 -13.32 0.63 -11.67
N ASP A 156 -12.08 1.05 -11.42
CA ASP A 156 -11.45 2.20 -12.09
C ASP A 156 -10.40 1.68 -13.06
N ARG A 157 -10.84 1.17 -14.21
CA ARG A 157 -9.95 0.71 -15.28
C ARG A 157 -9.49 1.92 -16.10
N GLN A 158 -8.54 2.68 -15.58
CA GLN A 158 -7.79 3.66 -16.36
C GLN A 158 -6.41 3.07 -16.67
N PHE A 159 -6.05 3.05 -17.95
CA PHE A 159 -4.69 2.76 -18.40
C PHE A 159 -4.44 3.46 -19.72
N PHE A 160 -3.20 3.88 -19.93
CA PHE A 160 -2.78 4.44 -21.22
C PHE A 160 -2.07 3.35 -22.01
N ILE A 161 -2.48 3.15 -23.27
CA ILE A 161 -1.75 2.30 -24.21
C ILE A 161 -0.61 3.15 -24.78
N SER A 162 0.64 2.73 -24.56
CA SER A 162 1.82 3.38 -25.12
C SER A 162 2.26 2.71 -26.42
N PRO A 163 3.09 3.38 -27.26
CA PRO A 163 3.56 2.82 -28.52
C PRO A 163 4.23 1.45 -28.31
N VAL A 164 3.99 0.55 -29.26
CA VAL A 164 4.43 -0.85 -29.21
C VAL A 164 5.97 -0.91 -29.12
N SER A 165 6.50 -1.51 -28.06
CA SER A 165 7.92 -1.87 -27.94
C SER A 165 8.30 -2.90 -29.01
N GLU A 166 9.56 -2.90 -29.47
CA GLU A 166 10.05 -3.93 -30.38
C GLU A 166 9.88 -5.32 -29.74
N GLN A 167 9.45 -6.32 -30.53
CA GLN A 167 9.16 -7.66 -30.02
C GLN A 167 10.37 -8.29 -29.30
N GLU A 168 11.58 -7.96 -29.71
CA GLU A 168 12.83 -8.39 -29.09
C GLU A 168 12.96 -7.91 -27.63
N GLU A 169 12.52 -6.69 -27.32
CA GLU A 169 12.52 -6.15 -25.96
C GLU A 169 11.54 -6.92 -25.06
N ILE A 170 10.35 -7.24 -25.59
CA ILE A 170 9.33 -8.02 -24.90
C ILE A 170 9.87 -9.42 -24.61
N VAL A 171 10.45 -10.10 -25.60
CA VAL A 171 11.03 -11.45 -25.43
C VAL A 171 12.18 -11.43 -24.42
N SER A 172 13.05 -10.43 -24.46
CA SER A 172 14.14 -10.24 -23.48
C SER A 172 13.60 -10.13 -22.05
N LEU A 173 12.48 -9.42 -21.86
CA LEU A 173 11.78 -9.37 -20.59
C LEU A 173 11.20 -10.74 -20.19
N MET A 174 10.52 -11.42 -21.12
CA MET A 174 9.93 -12.74 -20.88
C MET A 174 10.98 -13.77 -20.46
N ARG A 175 12.20 -13.71 -21.01
CA ARG A 175 13.33 -14.58 -20.61
C ARG A 175 13.77 -14.38 -19.16
N ARG A 176 13.49 -13.23 -18.55
CA ARG A 176 13.76 -12.95 -17.12
C ARG A 176 12.64 -13.46 -16.21
N SER A 177 11.46 -13.73 -16.77
CA SER A 177 10.30 -14.23 -16.03
C SER A 177 10.54 -15.63 -15.46
N PRO A 178 10.29 -15.89 -14.16
CA PRO A 178 10.29 -17.25 -13.62
C PRO A 178 9.18 -18.15 -14.18
N PHE A 179 8.23 -17.60 -14.94
CA PHE A 179 7.14 -18.34 -15.57
C PHE A 179 7.43 -18.57 -17.05
N LEU A 180 7.75 -17.50 -17.79
CA LEU A 180 7.86 -17.51 -19.26
C LEU A 180 9.21 -18.05 -19.76
N ASP A 181 10.28 -18.01 -18.96
CA ASP A 181 11.62 -18.50 -19.35
C ASP A 181 11.67 -19.97 -19.80
N TYR A 182 10.64 -20.74 -19.44
CA TYR A 182 10.46 -22.14 -19.78
C TYR A 182 10.13 -22.38 -21.27
N PHE A 183 9.53 -21.39 -21.95
CA PHE A 183 9.05 -21.58 -23.31
C PHE A 183 10.16 -21.35 -24.34
N GLU A 184 10.04 -22.05 -25.47
CA GLU A 184 10.92 -21.86 -26.62
C GLU A 184 10.73 -20.47 -27.24
N GLU A 185 11.75 -20.03 -27.99
CA GLU A 185 11.77 -18.68 -28.57
C GLU A 185 10.58 -18.41 -29.49
N LYS A 186 10.20 -19.39 -30.33
CA LYS A 186 9.03 -19.32 -31.19
C LYS A 186 7.74 -18.98 -30.42
N SER A 187 7.53 -19.64 -29.28
CA SER A 187 6.35 -19.41 -28.43
C SER A 187 6.38 -18.05 -27.76
N LEU A 188 7.57 -17.59 -27.33
CA LEU A 188 7.74 -16.26 -26.74
C LEU A 188 7.50 -15.15 -27.76
N MET A 189 7.98 -15.30 -29.00
CA MET A 189 7.70 -14.35 -30.08
C MET A 189 6.20 -14.29 -30.39
N ALA A 190 5.52 -15.44 -30.38
CA ALA A 190 4.07 -15.49 -30.57
C ALA A 190 3.30 -14.77 -29.45
N LEU A 191 3.73 -14.88 -28.19
CA LEU A 191 3.16 -14.12 -27.08
C LEU A 191 3.48 -12.62 -27.18
N ALA A 192 4.72 -12.27 -27.54
CA ALA A 192 5.16 -10.88 -27.69
C ALA A 192 4.37 -10.15 -28.77
N ALA A 193 4.02 -10.83 -29.86
CA ALA A 193 3.19 -10.27 -30.93
C ALA A 193 1.75 -9.90 -30.50
N LEU A 194 1.27 -10.43 -29.36
CA LEU A 194 -0.06 -10.15 -28.81
C LEU A 194 -0.04 -9.16 -27.64
N ALA A 195 1.15 -8.75 -27.20
CA ALA A 195 1.32 -7.94 -26.00
C ALA A 195 1.07 -6.45 -26.27
N GLU A 196 0.18 -5.85 -25.48
CA GLU A 196 -0.07 -4.42 -25.43
C GLU A 196 0.67 -3.82 -24.24
N ARG A 197 1.43 -2.74 -24.44
CA ARG A 197 2.03 -2.02 -23.31
C ARG A 197 0.99 -1.10 -22.66
N ARG A 198 0.77 -1.27 -21.36
CA ARG A 198 -0.17 -0.48 -20.56
C ARG A 198 0.56 0.22 -19.42
N GLU A 199 0.30 1.51 -19.31
CA GLU A 199 0.81 2.37 -18.25
C GLU A 199 -0.31 2.66 -17.25
N TYR A 200 0.04 2.54 -15.97
CA TYR A 200 -0.84 2.70 -14.84
C TYR A 200 -0.27 3.72 -13.84
N GLU A 201 -1.13 4.59 -13.32
CA GLU A 201 -0.80 5.47 -12.19
C GLU A 201 -0.91 4.69 -10.86
N PRO A 202 -0.35 5.19 -9.75
CA PRO A 202 -0.53 4.57 -8.42
C PRO A 202 -2.01 4.47 -8.02
N ASP A 203 -2.38 3.41 -7.30
CA ASP A 203 -3.72 3.08 -6.80
C ASP A 203 -4.76 2.75 -7.89
N GLU A 204 -4.32 2.40 -9.10
CA GLU A 204 -5.21 1.93 -10.17
C GLU A 204 -5.49 0.44 -10.04
N VAL A 205 -6.74 0.06 -10.31
CA VAL A 205 -7.22 -1.33 -10.18
C VAL A 205 -7.14 -2.01 -11.55
N LEU A 206 -6.29 -3.05 -11.65
CA LEU A 206 -6.12 -3.83 -12.88
C LEU A 206 -7.24 -4.85 -13.07
N TYR A 207 -7.68 -5.47 -11.98
CA TYR A 207 -8.88 -6.32 -11.90
C TYR A 207 -9.36 -6.41 -10.45
N VAL A 208 -10.64 -6.73 -10.27
CA VAL A 208 -11.31 -6.81 -8.97
C VAL A 208 -11.60 -8.26 -8.62
N GLN A 209 -11.47 -8.61 -7.34
CA GLN A 209 -11.93 -9.89 -6.80
C GLN A 209 -13.41 -10.16 -7.14
N ASP A 210 -13.78 -11.43 -7.23
CA ASP A 210 -15.11 -11.96 -7.54
C ASP A 210 -15.67 -11.52 -8.92
N GLY A 211 -14.91 -10.70 -9.66
CA GLY A 211 -15.11 -10.33 -11.05
C GLY A 211 -14.43 -11.28 -12.03
N SER A 212 -14.38 -10.87 -13.30
CA SER A 212 -13.72 -11.62 -14.37
C SER A 212 -12.66 -10.74 -15.05
N SER A 213 -11.40 -11.03 -14.76
CA SER A 213 -10.28 -10.53 -15.56
C SER A 213 -10.38 -11.01 -17.01
N ASN A 214 -9.76 -10.25 -17.91
CA ASN A 214 -9.90 -10.44 -19.36
C ASN A 214 -8.55 -10.61 -20.07
N GLY A 215 -7.48 -10.91 -19.33
CA GLY A 215 -6.18 -11.16 -19.93
C GLY A 215 -5.05 -11.35 -18.93
N LEU A 216 -3.89 -11.71 -19.46
CA LEU A 216 -2.67 -11.99 -18.73
C LEU A 216 -1.79 -10.75 -18.68
N PHE A 217 -1.26 -10.42 -17.51
CA PHE A 217 -0.33 -9.33 -17.33
C PHE A 217 1.11 -9.84 -17.14
N ILE A 218 2.08 -9.07 -17.62
CA ILE A 218 3.51 -9.26 -17.41
C ILE A 218 4.09 -7.92 -16.92
N LEU A 219 4.54 -7.86 -15.67
CA LEU A 219 5.04 -6.61 -15.08
C LEU A 219 6.34 -6.16 -15.77
N ILE A 220 6.44 -4.90 -16.20
CA ILE A 220 7.66 -4.31 -16.74
C ILE A 220 8.41 -3.60 -15.60
N HIS A 221 7.78 -2.63 -14.94
CA HIS A 221 8.29 -1.96 -13.76
C HIS A 221 7.14 -1.41 -12.91
N GLY A 222 7.40 -1.07 -11.65
CA GLY A 222 6.41 -0.61 -10.69
C GLY A 222 6.07 -1.67 -9.65
N GLU A 223 4.91 -1.51 -9.01
CA GLU A 223 4.46 -2.40 -7.94
C GLU A 223 2.96 -2.65 -8.07
N VAL A 224 2.58 -3.93 -8.09
CA VAL A 224 1.17 -4.37 -8.08
C VAL A 224 0.91 -5.22 -6.84
N THR A 225 0.05 -4.77 -5.95
CA THR A 225 -0.45 -5.56 -4.83
C THR A 225 -1.67 -6.38 -5.26
N ILE A 226 -1.58 -7.69 -5.04
CA ILE A 226 -2.69 -8.64 -5.15
C ILE A 226 -3.24 -8.87 -3.75
N LYS A 227 -4.48 -8.45 -3.52
CA LYS A 227 -5.13 -8.55 -2.21
C LYS A 227 -6.61 -8.88 -2.35
N ARG A 228 -7.16 -9.58 -1.37
CA ARG A 228 -8.60 -9.80 -1.20
C ARG A 228 -9.06 -9.06 0.03
N ILE A 229 -10.28 -8.55 0.01
CA ILE A 229 -10.98 -8.06 1.18
C ILE A 229 -12.18 -8.95 1.44
N GLU A 230 -12.23 -9.48 2.65
CA GLU A 230 -13.29 -10.36 3.14
C GLU A 230 -13.94 -9.68 4.34
N ASN A 231 -15.16 -9.18 4.15
CA ASN A 231 -15.83 -8.27 5.10
C ASN A 231 -14.99 -7.02 5.37
N THR A 232 -14.35 -6.94 6.53
CA THR A 232 -13.44 -5.86 6.93
C THR A 232 -11.99 -6.32 6.98
N ILE A 233 -11.66 -7.56 6.62
CA ILE A 233 -10.31 -8.10 6.75
C ILE A 233 -9.60 -8.04 5.40
N GLU A 234 -8.46 -7.35 5.34
CA GLU A 234 -7.58 -7.35 4.16
C GLU A 234 -6.61 -8.53 4.21
N ILE A 235 -6.67 -9.36 3.18
CA ILE A 235 -5.77 -10.49 2.95
C ILE A 235 -4.83 -10.11 1.80
N LYS A 236 -3.59 -9.75 2.13
CA LYS A 236 -2.56 -9.52 1.11
C LYS A 236 -2.01 -10.87 0.60
N GLN A 237 -2.37 -11.24 -0.62
CA GLN A 237 -1.85 -12.45 -1.25
C GLN A 237 -0.38 -12.25 -1.67
N ARG A 238 -0.07 -11.11 -2.29
CA ARG A 238 1.27 -10.81 -2.81
C ARG A 238 1.46 -9.32 -3.14
N SER A 239 2.69 -8.82 -3.09
CA SER A 239 3.11 -7.62 -3.83
C SER A 239 4.13 -8.00 -4.91
N ILE A 240 3.84 -7.67 -6.17
CA ILE A 240 4.68 -7.96 -7.34
C ILE A 240 5.46 -6.69 -7.70
N LYS A 241 6.77 -6.71 -7.46
CA LYS A 241 7.72 -5.63 -7.81
C LYS A 241 8.70 -6.00 -8.92
N ASN A 242 8.85 -7.30 -9.15
CA ASN A 242 9.90 -7.84 -9.98
C ASN A 242 9.44 -7.91 -11.44
N SER A 243 10.22 -7.30 -12.32
CA SER A 243 10.04 -7.32 -13.76
C SER A 243 9.94 -8.76 -14.30
N GLY A 244 9.03 -8.99 -15.26
CA GLY A 244 8.75 -10.28 -15.89
C GLY A 244 7.77 -11.18 -15.15
N PHE A 245 7.31 -10.82 -13.93
CA PHE A 245 6.31 -11.63 -13.22
C PHE A 245 4.92 -11.53 -13.87
N VAL A 246 4.21 -12.66 -13.90
CA VAL A 246 2.88 -12.77 -14.51
C VAL A 246 1.76 -12.81 -13.48
N PHE A 247 0.61 -12.21 -13.81
CA PHE A 247 -0.61 -12.20 -12.99
C PHE A 247 -1.87 -12.04 -13.87
N GLY A 248 -3.08 -12.12 -13.30
CA GLY A 248 -4.34 -12.12 -14.07
C GLY A 248 -4.65 -13.44 -14.82
N TRP A 249 -4.00 -14.54 -14.45
CA TRP A 249 -4.13 -15.84 -15.14
C TRP A 249 -5.41 -16.64 -14.80
N SER A 250 -6.25 -16.15 -13.88
CA SER A 250 -7.55 -16.75 -13.50
C SER A 250 -8.54 -16.81 -14.67
N CYS A 251 -8.52 -15.80 -15.55
CA CYS A 251 -9.34 -15.77 -16.76
C CYS A 251 -9.14 -17.00 -17.65
N LEU A 252 -7.92 -17.55 -17.68
CA LEU A 252 -7.56 -18.74 -18.46
C LEU A 252 -8.16 -20.04 -17.90
N LEU A 253 -8.64 -20.01 -16.66
CA LEU A 253 -9.37 -21.10 -16.01
C LEU A 253 -10.89 -20.90 -16.10
N LYS A 254 -11.36 -19.76 -16.63
CA LYS A 254 -12.77 -19.31 -16.59
C LYS A 254 -13.32 -19.25 -15.16
N GLU A 255 -12.45 -18.98 -14.20
CA GLU A 255 -12.79 -18.75 -12.79
C GLU A 255 -12.85 -17.26 -12.48
N LYS A 256 -13.64 -16.90 -11.47
CA LYS A 256 -13.68 -15.53 -10.94
C LYS A 256 -12.39 -15.21 -10.20
N ASP A 257 -11.91 -13.99 -10.27
CA ASP A 257 -10.70 -13.57 -9.56
C ASP A 257 -10.84 -13.73 -8.03
N ILE A 258 -9.94 -14.44 -7.37
CA ILE A 258 -9.96 -14.55 -5.89
C ILE A 258 -9.62 -13.21 -5.22
N CYS A 259 -8.74 -12.42 -5.84
CA CYS A 259 -8.17 -11.19 -5.31
C CYS A 259 -8.26 -10.08 -6.36
N SER A 260 -8.26 -8.83 -5.88
CA SER A 260 -8.05 -7.65 -6.70
C SER A 260 -6.55 -7.43 -6.94
N ALA A 261 -6.17 -6.83 -8.07
CA ALA A 261 -4.82 -6.35 -8.36
C ALA A 261 -4.82 -4.83 -8.47
N ILE A 262 -3.93 -4.17 -7.72
CA ILE A 262 -3.92 -2.71 -7.55
C ILE A 262 -2.48 -2.22 -7.63
N THR A 263 -2.20 -1.16 -8.38
CA THR A 263 -0.87 -0.55 -8.40
C THR A 263 -0.59 0.20 -7.10
N ASN A 264 0.66 0.19 -6.63
CA ASN A 264 1.11 1.02 -5.50
C ASN A 264 2.00 2.18 -5.95
N THR A 265 2.57 2.06 -7.15
CA THR A 265 3.45 3.04 -7.77
C THR A 265 3.08 3.16 -9.23
N LYS A 266 3.65 4.15 -9.93
CA LYS A 266 3.53 4.22 -11.37
C LYS A 266 4.07 2.93 -11.99
N THR A 267 3.21 2.23 -12.72
CA THR A 267 3.42 0.84 -13.10
C THR A 267 3.26 0.69 -14.60
N SER A 268 4.18 -0.02 -15.23
CA SER A 268 4.09 -0.41 -16.64
C SER A 268 3.99 -1.92 -16.72
N ALA A 269 3.06 -2.43 -17.52
CA ALA A 269 2.88 -3.86 -17.74
C ALA A 269 2.52 -4.16 -19.19
N TYR A 270 3.01 -5.29 -19.70
CA TYR A 270 2.42 -5.87 -20.91
C TYR A 270 1.14 -6.60 -20.55
N PHE A 271 0.11 -6.41 -21.37
CA PHE A 271 -1.17 -7.09 -21.26
C PHE A 271 -1.45 -7.89 -22.53
N ILE A 272 -1.83 -9.15 -22.36
CA ILE A 272 -2.25 -10.03 -23.46
C ILE A 272 -3.74 -10.35 -23.26
N PRO A 273 -4.63 -9.88 -24.15
CA PRO A 273 -6.05 -10.20 -24.07
C PRO A 273 -6.32 -11.71 -24.07
N GLU A 274 -7.23 -12.15 -23.21
CA GLU A 274 -7.60 -13.56 -23.08
C GLU A 274 -8.09 -14.13 -24.42
N CYS A 275 -8.88 -13.34 -25.16
CA CYS A 275 -9.43 -13.77 -26.45
C CYS A 275 -8.33 -14.04 -27.49
N ASP A 276 -7.26 -13.27 -27.50
CA ASP A 276 -6.16 -13.43 -28.44
C ASP A 276 -5.21 -14.56 -28.02
N LEU A 277 -4.97 -14.71 -26.72
CA LEU A 277 -4.24 -15.86 -26.18
C LEU A 277 -4.96 -17.18 -26.49
N MET A 278 -6.29 -17.21 -26.38
CA MET A 278 -7.10 -18.39 -26.73
C MET A 278 -7.08 -18.68 -28.24
N LYS A 279 -6.98 -17.67 -29.12
CA LYS A 279 -6.78 -17.88 -30.57
C LYS A 279 -5.40 -18.48 -30.85
N LEU A 280 -4.37 -18.06 -30.11
CA LEU A 280 -3.02 -18.63 -30.24
C LEU A 280 -3.03 -20.12 -29.84
N PHE A 281 -3.65 -20.45 -28.71
CA PHE A 281 -3.78 -21.85 -28.26
C PHE A 281 -4.55 -22.74 -29.24
N GLN A 282 -5.58 -22.22 -29.90
CA GLN A 282 -6.29 -22.97 -30.95
C GLN A 282 -5.40 -23.31 -32.16
N LYS A 283 -4.38 -22.48 -32.43
CA LYS A 283 -3.45 -22.70 -33.55
C LYS A 283 -2.29 -23.61 -33.17
N ASP A 284 -1.93 -23.66 -31.89
CA ASP A 284 -0.81 -24.45 -31.37
C ASP A 284 -1.21 -25.13 -30.05
N ASP A 285 -1.84 -26.29 -30.19
CA ASP A 285 -2.34 -27.08 -29.06
C ASP A 285 -1.19 -27.63 -28.18
N ALA A 286 -0.04 -27.93 -28.77
CA ALA A 286 1.14 -28.36 -28.02
C ALA A 286 1.63 -27.24 -27.10
N PHE A 287 1.67 -26.00 -27.60
CA PHE A 287 1.99 -24.84 -26.79
C PHE A 287 0.95 -24.58 -25.70
N GLU A 288 -0.36 -24.73 -26.00
CA GLU A 288 -1.41 -24.66 -24.98
C GLU A 288 -1.15 -25.63 -23.82
N GLY A 289 -0.84 -26.89 -24.12
CA GLY A 289 -0.53 -27.90 -23.12
C GLY A 289 0.69 -27.55 -22.26
N GLN A 290 1.78 -27.10 -22.88
CA GLN A 290 2.96 -26.61 -22.16
C GLN A 290 2.64 -25.41 -21.27
N PHE A 291 1.82 -24.48 -21.76
CA PHE A 291 1.41 -23.29 -21.02
C PHE A 291 0.62 -23.65 -19.76
N TYR A 292 -0.38 -24.53 -19.88
CA TYR A 292 -1.17 -24.94 -18.72
C TYR A 292 -0.36 -25.79 -17.72
N GLN A 293 0.57 -26.64 -18.17
CA GLN A 293 1.49 -27.33 -17.24
C GLN A 293 2.33 -26.32 -16.44
N ARG A 294 2.82 -25.27 -17.10
CA ARG A 294 3.56 -24.18 -16.43
C ARG A 294 2.65 -23.36 -15.51
N LEU A 295 1.37 -23.17 -15.86
CA LEU A 295 0.38 -22.53 -15.00
C LEU A 295 0.11 -23.33 -13.72
N LEU A 296 -0.04 -24.66 -13.82
CA LEU A 296 -0.17 -25.52 -12.64
C LEU A 296 1.06 -25.42 -11.72
N TRP A 297 2.26 -25.30 -12.28
CA TRP A 297 3.48 -25.05 -11.52
C TRP A 297 3.41 -23.72 -10.75
N LEU A 298 2.99 -22.64 -11.41
CA LEU A 298 2.85 -21.31 -10.80
C LEU A 298 1.83 -21.35 -9.66
N MET A 299 0.67 -21.94 -9.90
CA MET A 299 -0.41 -22.04 -8.92
C MET A 299 -0.04 -22.90 -7.71
N GLY A 300 0.65 -24.03 -7.93
CA GLY A 300 1.15 -24.87 -6.85
C GLY A 300 2.16 -24.12 -5.96
N ASN A 301 2.98 -23.26 -6.55
CA ASN A 301 3.86 -22.37 -5.82
C ASN A 301 3.09 -21.28 -5.04
N GLN A 302 2.04 -20.69 -5.62
CA GLN A 302 1.18 -19.72 -4.91
C GLN A 302 0.43 -20.35 -3.73
N LEU A 303 -0.03 -21.60 -3.88
CA LEU A 303 -0.65 -22.35 -2.80
C LEU A 303 0.33 -22.61 -1.66
N ASN A 304 1.54 -23.06 -1.98
CA ASN A 304 2.59 -23.24 -0.97
C ASN A 304 2.95 -21.91 -0.27
N ALA A 305 2.97 -20.80 -1.01
CA ALA A 305 3.17 -19.47 -0.44
C ALA A 305 2.04 -19.08 0.53
N ALA A 306 0.79 -19.39 0.21
CA ALA A 306 -0.35 -19.16 1.11
C ALA A 306 -0.23 -19.98 2.40
N PHE A 307 0.21 -21.25 2.31
CA PHE A 307 0.47 -22.09 3.48
C PHE A 307 1.56 -21.50 4.39
N VAL A 308 2.68 -21.07 3.81
CA VAL A 308 3.80 -20.50 4.58
C VAL A 308 3.42 -19.14 5.18
N ARG A 309 2.67 -18.30 4.47
CA ARG A 309 2.18 -17.02 5.01
C ARG A 309 1.33 -17.22 6.25
N TYR A 310 0.43 -18.20 6.25
CA TYR A 310 -0.37 -18.53 7.43
C TYR A 310 0.51 -18.86 8.65
N VAL A 311 1.60 -19.61 8.47
CA VAL A 311 2.58 -19.87 9.54
C VAL A 311 3.25 -18.59 10.04
N GLY A 312 3.60 -17.67 9.14
CA GLY A 312 4.15 -16.36 9.51
C GLY A 312 3.20 -15.51 10.35
N LEU A 313 1.90 -15.56 10.02
CA LEU A 313 0.85 -14.85 10.76
C LEU A 313 0.67 -15.40 12.18
N LEU A 314 0.70 -16.73 12.38
CA LEU A 314 0.56 -17.35 13.71
C LEU A 314 1.64 -16.91 14.69
N GLY A 315 2.88 -16.75 14.21
CA GLY A 315 4.02 -16.42 15.05
C GLY A 315 4.34 -14.93 15.16
N LYS A 316 3.67 -14.03 14.42
CA LYS A 316 4.14 -12.64 14.20
C LYS A 316 5.63 -12.56 13.80
N HIS A 317 6.17 -13.60 13.15
CA HIS A 317 7.59 -13.74 12.85
C HIS A 317 7.80 -14.06 11.36
N SER A 318 7.98 -13.01 10.55
CA SER A 318 8.38 -13.10 9.14
C SER A 318 9.59 -14.02 8.91
N LEU A 319 10.56 -13.99 9.81
CA LEU A 319 11.76 -14.83 9.79
C LEU A 319 11.44 -16.33 9.82
N GLN A 320 10.44 -16.73 10.63
CA GLN A 320 10.02 -18.14 10.73
C GLN A 320 9.36 -18.60 9.43
N ALA A 321 8.55 -17.75 8.80
CA ALA A 321 7.96 -18.05 7.50
C ALA A 321 9.04 -18.29 6.43
N VAL A 322 10.08 -17.44 6.38
CA VAL A 322 11.22 -17.62 5.47
C VAL A 322 11.98 -18.92 5.76
N TYR A 323 12.27 -19.21 7.03
CA TYR A 323 12.91 -20.47 7.41
C TYR A 323 12.10 -21.68 6.94
N GLN A 324 10.78 -21.70 7.17
CA GLN A 324 9.93 -22.81 6.73
C GLN A 324 9.84 -22.90 5.21
N LEU A 325 9.76 -21.77 4.50
CA LEU A 325 9.77 -21.76 3.03
C LEU A 325 11.00 -22.49 2.46
N ILE A 326 12.18 -22.15 2.98
CA ILE A 326 13.46 -22.72 2.55
C ILE A 326 13.55 -24.18 2.99
N LYS A 327 13.23 -24.47 4.25
CA LYS A 327 13.26 -25.83 4.83
C LYS A 327 12.36 -26.78 4.05
N ASN A 328 11.14 -26.39 3.71
CA ASN A 328 10.17 -27.21 2.97
C ASN A 328 10.63 -27.53 1.55
N ASN A 329 11.44 -26.64 0.97
CA ASN A 329 12.02 -26.82 -0.36
C ASN A 329 13.44 -27.42 -0.34
N LYS A 330 14.02 -27.73 0.83
CA LYS A 330 15.44 -28.17 0.94
C LYS A 330 15.80 -29.34 0.04
N SER A 331 14.89 -30.30 -0.15
CA SER A 331 15.11 -31.48 -1.00
C SER A 331 15.00 -31.20 -2.50
N ARG A 332 14.58 -29.98 -2.88
CA ARG A 332 14.47 -29.49 -4.25
C ARG A 332 15.56 -28.46 -4.59
N LEU A 333 16.28 -27.96 -3.59
CA LEU A 333 17.36 -26.98 -3.75
C LEU A 333 18.67 -27.67 -4.11
N LEU A 334 19.51 -26.96 -4.86
CA LEU A 334 20.90 -27.36 -5.06
C LEU A 334 21.65 -27.31 -3.71
N LEU A 335 22.59 -28.22 -3.49
CA LEU A 335 23.41 -28.24 -2.27
C LEU A 335 24.22 -26.94 -2.11
N SER A 336 24.68 -26.35 -3.21
CA SER A 336 25.44 -25.10 -3.24
C SER A 336 24.57 -23.84 -3.17
N SER A 337 23.23 -23.97 -3.06
CA SER A 337 22.33 -22.83 -3.08
C SER A 337 22.59 -21.89 -1.90
N PRO A 338 22.79 -20.57 -2.13
CA PRO A 338 22.86 -19.56 -1.08
C PRO A 338 21.59 -19.46 -0.22
N LEU A 339 20.47 -20.08 -0.60
CA LEU A 339 19.27 -20.10 0.25
C LEU A 339 19.51 -20.84 1.58
N HIS A 340 20.43 -21.80 1.64
CA HIS A 340 20.70 -22.55 2.88
C HIS A 340 21.29 -21.66 3.99
N GLN A 341 22.03 -20.59 3.66
CA GLN A 341 22.59 -19.66 4.65
C GLN A 341 21.60 -18.58 5.11
N VAL A 342 20.58 -18.26 4.31
CA VAL A 342 19.66 -17.14 4.58
C VAL A 342 19.03 -17.22 5.98
N PRO A 343 18.46 -18.36 6.43
CA PRO A 343 17.87 -18.42 7.76
C PRO A 343 18.86 -18.24 8.92
N HIS A 344 20.15 -18.49 8.69
CA HIS A 344 21.20 -18.27 9.68
C HIS A 344 21.60 -16.79 9.72
N LEU A 345 21.77 -16.17 8.56
CA LEU A 345 22.13 -14.75 8.41
C LEU A 345 21.04 -13.82 8.94
N LEU A 346 19.77 -14.23 8.84
CA LEU A 346 18.62 -13.45 9.34
C LEU A 346 18.53 -13.39 10.88
N LYS A 347 19.30 -14.21 11.62
CA LYS A 347 19.22 -14.25 13.09
C LYS A 347 19.90 -13.08 13.80
N SER A 348 20.89 -12.45 13.16
CA SER A 348 21.65 -11.34 13.75
C SER A 348 21.50 -10.09 12.91
N MET A 349 21.28 -8.94 13.57
CA MET A 349 21.19 -7.63 12.90
C MET A 349 22.43 -7.33 12.04
N THR A 350 23.61 -7.71 12.52
CA THR A 350 24.89 -7.49 11.81
C THR A 350 25.05 -8.33 10.54
N THR A 351 24.28 -9.41 10.39
CA THR A 351 24.36 -10.31 9.23
C THR A 351 23.14 -10.23 8.32
N LYS A 352 22.08 -9.52 8.71
CA LYS A 352 20.84 -9.39 7.92
C LYS A 352 21.09 -8.83 6.52
N GLN A 353 21.96 -7.83 6.38
CA GLN A 353 22.31 -7.28 5.07
C GLN A 353 22.82 -8.36 4.10
N LEU A 354 23.67 -9.28 4.58
CA LEU A 354 24.18 -10.40 3.78
C LEU A 354 23.06 -11.35 3.33
N ALA A 355 22.02 -11.52 4.15
CA ALA A 355 20.84 -12.30 3.78
C ALA A 355 20.06 -11.61 2.65
N TYR A 356 19.81 -10.31 2.78
CA TYR A 356 19.12 -9.50 1.77
C TYR A 356 19.89 -9.51 0.44
N ASP A 357 21.19 -9.31 0.47
CA ASP A 357 22.05 -9.33 -0.71
C ASP A 357 22.06 -10.71 -1.39
N ALA A 358 22.07 -11.79 -0.60
CA ALA A 358 21.98 -13.15 -1.13
C ALA A 358 20.64 -13.38 -1.85
N LEU A 359 19.52 -12.94 -1.28
CA LEU A 359 18.20 -13.05 -1.88
C LEU A 359 18.09 -12.20 -3.17
N LEU A 360 18.57 -10.95 -3.15
CA LEU A 360 18.59 -10.07 -4.32
C LEU A 360 19.48 -10.60 -5.45
N ARG A 361 20.62 -11.22 -5.12
CA ARG A 361 21.48 -11.89 -6.10
C ARG A 361 20.78 -13.07 -6.75
N LEU A 362 20.06 -13.88 -5.96
CA LEU A 362 19.30 -15.03 -6.46
C LEU A 362 18.13 -14.62 -7.35
N LEU A 363 17.52 -13.45 -7.14
CA LEU A 363 16.51 -12.92 -8.06
C LEU A 363 17.04 -12.70 -9.48
N LYS A 364 18.33 -12.37 -9.63
CA LYS A 364 18.96 -12.12 -10.93
C LYS A 364 19.55 -13.39 -11.54
N ASN A 365 20.29 -14.16 -10.74
CA ASN A 365 21.17 -15.22 -11.24
C ASN A 365 20.74 -16.63 -10.82
N GLY A 366 19.67 -16.77 -10.04
CA GLY A 366 19.21 -18.06 -9.52
C GLY A 366 18.42 -18.88 -10.54
N THR A 367 18.29 -20.17 -10.25
CA THR A 367 17.34 -21.05 -10.93
C THR A 367 15.89 -20.53 -10.78
N ALA A 368 14.95 -21.00 -11.60
CA ALA A 368 13.55 -20.56 -11.50
C ALA A 368 12.94 -20.80 -10.10
N LEU A 369 13.33 -21.90 -9.42
CA LEU A 369 12.91 -22.18 -8.05
C LEU A 369 13.56 -21.22 -7.04
N GLU A 370 14.86 -20.94 -7.17
CA GLU A 370 15.57 -20.01 -6.30
C GLU A 370 15.05 -18.58 -6.45
N ARG A 371 14.83 -18.10 -7.69
CA ARG A 371 14.20 -16.81 -7.96
C ARG A 371 12.83 -16.71 -7.31
N HIS A 372 12.03 -17.77 -7.40
CA HIS A 372 10.72 -17.82 -6.77
C HIS A 372 10.79 -17.74 -5.23
N ILE A 373 11.63 -18.58 -4.61
CA ILE A 373 11.80 -18.58 -3.14
C ILE A 373 12.36 -17.25 -2.67
N ALA A 374 13.40 -16.72 -3.33
CA ALA A 374 14.01 -15.46 -2.98
C ALA A 374 13.01 -14.29 -3.06
N SER A 375 12.20 -14.25 -4.12
CA SER A 375 11.13 -13.26 -4.28
C SER A 375 10.12 -13.32 -3.14
N LEU A 376 9.69 -14.52 -2.75
CA LEU A 376 8.72 -14.68 -1.67
C LEU A 376 9.35 -14.40 -0.30
N SER A 377 10.61 -14.74 -0.09
CA SER A 377 11.33 -14.42 1.14
C SER A 377 11.46 -12.92 1.35
N LEU A 378 11.85 -12.16 0.32
CA LEU A 378 11.93 -10.69 0.39
C LEU A 378 10.56 -10.06 0.67
N GLU A 379 9.50 -10.60 0.07
CA GLU A 379 8.12 -10.17 0.33
C GLU A 379 7.75 -10.38 1.81
N LEU A 380 8.03 -11.56 2.37
CA LEU A 380 7.77 -11.87 3.77
C LEU A 380 8.61 -11.01 4.74
N LEU A 381 9.80 -10.58 4.33
CA LEU A 381 10.73 -9.80 5.14
C LEU A 381 10.53 -8.27 5.04
N GLY A 382 9.51 -7.78 4.35
CA GLY A 382 9.35 -6.34 4.07
C GLY A 382 9.45 -5.42 5.29
N GLU A 383 8.75 -5.74 6.39
CA GLU A 383 8.84 -4.94 7.64
C GLU A 383 10.19 -5.11 8.36
N ASP A 384 10.76 -6.32 8.33
CA ASP A 384 12.09 -6.58 8.91
C ASP A 384 13.18 -5.80 8.16
N GLN A 385 13.03 -5.65 6.85
CA GLN A 385 13.95 -4.88 6.01
C GLN A 385 13.86 -3.38 6.33
N LYS A 386 12.65 -2.81 6.48
CA LYS A 386 12.47 -1.41 6.88
C LYS A 386 13.14 -1.11 8.22
N GLU A 387 13.01 -2.04 9.16
CA GLU A 387 13.63 -1.89 10.47
C GLU A 387 15.15 -2.04 10.42
N HIS A 388 15.67 -2.96 9.61
CA HIS A 388 17.09 -3.06 9.34
C HIS A 388 17.66 -1.80 8.69
N GLU A 389 16.92 -1.18 7.75
CA GLU A 389 17.28 0.10 7.12
C GLU A 389 17.31 1.24 8.15
N PHE A 390 16.36 1.28 9.09
CA PHE A 390 16.35 2.23 10.20
C PHE A 390 17.61 2.09 11.08
N VAL A 391 17.94 0.86 11.51
CA VAL A 391 19.14 0.58 12.32
C VAL A 391 20.43 0.90 11.55
N SER A 392 20.49 0.55 10.27
CA SER A 392 21.63 0.89 9.40
C SER A 392 21.78 2.42 9.27
N GLY A 393 20.67 3.15 9.23
CA GLY A 393 20.65 4.60 9.29
C GLY A 393 21.20 5.18 10.59
N LEU A 394 20.84 4.59 11.74
CA LEU A 394 21.42 4.96 13.04
C LEU A 394 22.94 4.70 13.08
N GLN A 395 23.39 3.56 12.55
CA GLN A 395 24.81 3.27 12.43
C GLN A 395 25.52 4.33 11.55
N HIS A 396 24.91 4.70 10.42
CA HIS A 396 25.48 5.72 9.55
C HIS A 396 25.58 7.10 10.22
N ILE A 397 24.62 7.47 11.07
CA ILE A 397 24.71 8.69 11.90
C ILE A 397 25.94 8.61 12.80
N TYR A 398 26.13 7.49 13.51
CA TYR A 398 27.30 7.30 14.37
C TYR A 398 28.61 7.43 13.61
N GLU A 399 28.76 6.74 12.48
CA GLU A 399 29.97 6.78 11.64
C GLU A 399 30.30 8.21 11.18
N ASN A 400 29.29 8.99 10.78
CA ASN A 400 29.51 10.37 10.32
C ASN A 400 29.87 11.35 11.44
N VAL A 401 29.40 11.11 12.66
CA VAL A 401 29.66 12.00 13.80
C VAL A 401 30.93 11.60 14.55
N ALA A 402 31.13 10.31 14.78
CA ALA A 402 32.18 9.78 15.65
C ALA A 402 33.47 9.37 14.90
N GLU A 403 33.38 9.00 13.62
CA GLU A 403 34.50 8.38 12.88
C GLU A 403 35.03 9.23 11.73
N LYS A 404 34.20 10.07 11.11
CA LYS A 404 34.67 11.09 10.16
C LYS A 404 35.27 12.26 10.94
N ASN A 405 36.57 12.19 11.22
CA ASN A 405 37.36 13.21 11.94
C ASN A 405 37.09 14.66 11.48
N SER A 406 36.07 15.29 12.05
CA SER A 406 35.68 16.68 11.83
C SER A 406 35.74 17.40 13.17
N GLU A 407 36.58 18.42 13.26
CA GLU A 407 36.70 19.29 14.44
C GLU A 407 35.56 20.32 14.52
N ASP A 408 34.76 20.47 13.44
CA ASP A 408 33.62 21.39 13.41
C ASP A 408 32.38 20.74 14.03
N VAL A 409 32.20 21.07 15.30
CA VAL A 409 31.11 20.61 16.14
C VAL A 409 29.74 21.09 15.63
N GLU A 410 29.63 22.33 15.13
CA GLU A 410 28.36 22.87 14.66
C GLU A 410 27.92 22.16 13.38
N GLN A 411 28.86 21.97 12.46
CA GLN A 411 28.61 21.22 11.23
C GLN A 411 28.25 19.76 11.55
N ASN A 412 28.90 19.12 12.52
CA ASN A 412 28.55 17.76 12.95
C ASN A 412 27.11 17.68 13.45
N ARG A 413 26.62 18.68 14.21
CA ARG A 413 25.21 18.71 14.64
C ARG A 413 24.24 18.85 13.46
N LYS A 414 24.55 19.71 12.49
CA LYS A 414 23.73 19.89 11.27
C LYS A 414 23.67 18.60 10.45
N VAL A 415 24.82 17.95 10.21
CA VAL A 415 24.89 16.65 9.53
C VAL A 415 24.11 15.58 10.29
N CYS A 416 24.25 15.53 11.62
CA CYS A 416 23.49 14.61 12.46
C CYS A 416 21.97 14.83 12.31
N ALA A 417 21.51 16.09 12.30
CA ALA A 417 20.10 16.43 12.11
C ALA A 417 19.57 16.05 10.72
N GLU A 418 20.36 16.29 9.66
CA GLU A 418 20.01 15.91 8.29
C GLU A 418 19.90 14.39 8.11
N LEU A 419 20.88 13.64 8.65
CA LEU A 419 20.85 12.19 8.63
C LEU A 419 19.70 11.64 9.46
N THR A 420 19.45 12.20 10.65
CA THR A 420 18.27 11.84 11.46
C THR A 420 16.98 12.07 10.69
N THR A 421 16.83 13.20 9.98
CA THR A 421 15.67 13.49 9.13
C THR A 421 15.48 12.44 8.04
N LYS A 422 16.58 11.96 7.43
CA LYS A 422 16.53 10.88 6.43
C LYS A 422 16.08 9.55 7.04
N VAL A 423 16.54 9.22 8.24
CA VAL A 423 16.18 7.98 8.96
C VAL A 423 14.69 7.97 9.30
N PHE A 424 14.13 9.09 9.77
CA PHE A 424 12.71 9.19 10.14
C PHE A 424 11.77 9.42 8.95
N LYS A 425 12.27 9.67 7.74
CA LYS A 425 11.46 9.98 6.53
C LYS A 425 10.37 8.94 6.25
N ASN A 426 10.65 7.67 6.50
CA ASN A 426 9.74 6.55 6.22
C ASN A 426 9.17 5.91 7.51
N VAL A 427 9.36 6.55 8.66
CA VAL A 427 8.81 6.10 9.95
C VAL A 427 7.51 6.88 10.19
N PRO A 428 6.39 6.22 10.52
CA PRO A 428 5.16 6.92 10.88
C PRO A 428 5.36 7.74 12.16
N TYR A 429 5.17 9.05 12.08
CA TYR A 429 5.18 9.94 13.23
C TYR A 429 4.19 11.09 13.06
N ILE A 430 3.73 11.67 14.17
CA ILE A 430 2.93 12.90 14.20
C ILE A 430 3.56 13.89 15.20
N ILE A 431 3.57 15.18 14.82
CA ILE A 431 4.02 16.29 15.66
C ILE A 431 2.89 17.33 15.71
N GLU A 432 2.32 17.55 16.90
CA GLU A 432 1.29 18.58 17.15
C GLU A 432 1.88 19.73 18.01
N GLY A 433 1.26 20.93 17.94
CA GLY A 433 1.66 22.09 18.74
C GLY A 433 2.71 23.01 18.11
N TRP A 434 2.82 23.04 16.78
CA TRP A 434 3.80 23.87 16.07
C TRP A 434 3.66 25.37 16.37
N GLU A 435 2.43 25.81 16.61
CA GLU A 435 2.05 27.16 17.01
C GLU A 435 2.63 27.59 18.37
N ASN A 436 2.98 26.62 19.23
CA ASN A 436 3.55 26.89 20.55
C ASN A 436 5.07 27.13 20.51
N LEU A 437 5.72 26.94 19.36
CA LEU A 437 7.15 27.20 19.23
C LEU A 437 7.44 28.70 19.21
N PRO A 438 8.31 29.21 20.11
CA PRO A 438 8.71 30.61 20.09
C PRO A 438 9.29 31.04 18.74
N GLU A 439 9.11 32.31 18.35
CA GLU A 439 9.67 32.82 17.09
C GLU A 439 11.20 32.89 17.11
N ASN A 440 11.77 33.33 18.24
CA ASN A 440 13.20 33.50 18.41
C ASN A 440 13.84 32.26 19.06
N THR A 441 15.12 32.03 18.80
CA THR A 441 15.94 31.01 19.48
C THR A 441 16.44 31.52 20.84
N GLY A 442 17.12 30.65 21.60
CA GLY A 442 17.58 30.95 22.97
C GLY A 442 16.60 30.49 24.05
N ASN A 443 15.80 29.45 23.78
CA ASN A 443 14.83 28.90 24.74
C ASN A 443 15.29 27.56 25.32
N VAL A 444 14.66 27.14 26.42
CA VAL A 444 14.90 25.85 27.07
C VAL A 444 13.76 24.89 26.76
N PHE A 445 14.04 23.86 25.98
CA PHE A 445 13.12 22.78 25.65
C PHE A 445 13.26 21.65 26.67
N ILE A 446 12.20 21.41 27.42
CA ILE A 446 12.13 20.27 28.36
C ILE A 446 11.29 19.15 27.78
N TYR A 447 11.73 17.91 27.97
CA TYR A 447 11.04 16.74 27.41
C TYR A 447 11.18 15.54 28.33
N ASN A 448 10.27 14.58 28.19
CA ASN A 448 10.43 13.29 28.85
C ASN A 448 11.42 12.41 28.11
N HIS A 449 12.30 11.75 28.86
CA HIS A 449 13.37 10.95 28.27
C HIS A 449 13.00 9.46 28.28
N LEU A 450 13.04 8.82 27.12
CA LEU A 450 12.55 7.45 26.91
C LEU A 450 13.70 6.46 26.67
N ILE A 451 13.53 5.22 27.14
CA ILE A 451 14.49 4.12 26.94
C ILE A 451 14.31 3.54 25.54
N ASN A 452 15.36 3.42 24.74
CA ASN A 452 15.25 2.77 23.44
C ASN A 452 15.03 1.25 23.54
N ASP A 453 14.34 0.68 22.55
CA ASP A 453 14.28 -0.77 22.38
C ASP A 453 15.71 -1.35 22.14
N PRO A 454 16.11 -2.45 22.82
CA PRO A 454 17.41 -3.08 22.64
C PRO A 454 17.73 -3.51 21.19
N HIS A 455 16.72 -3.64 20.33
CA HIS A 455 16.91 -3.92 18.91
C HIS A 455 17.69 -2.82 18.18
N TYR A 456 17.71 -1.60 18.73
CA TYR A 456 18.41 -0.44 18.16
C TYR A 456 19.78 -0.19 18.79
N THR A 457 20.25 -1.14 19.60
CA THR A 457 21.62 -1.15 20.12
C THR A 457 22.60 -1.49 19.00
N LEU A 458 23.51 -0.55 18.74
CA LEU A 458 24.62 -0.72 17.82
C LEU A 458 25.74 -1.55 18.47
N ASN A 459 26.76 -1.88 17.69
CA ASN A 459 27.95 -2.57 18.20
C ASN A 459 28.58 -1.81 19.38
N ASN A 460 29.29 -2.54 20.25
CA ASN A 460 29.83 -2.02 21.52
C ASN A 460 28.76 -1.51 22.49
N ASN A 461 27.52 -2.01 22.37
CA ASN A 461 26.40 -1.69 23.25
C ASN A 461 26.03 -0.20 23.27
N PHE A 462 26.28 0.51 22.15
CA PHE A 462 25.97 1.94 22.02
C PHE A 462 24.54 2.16 21.49
N GLN A 463 23.85 3.16 22.02
CA GLN A 463 22.52 3.57 21.56
C GLN A 463 22.45 5.08 21.30
N ILE A 464 21.92 5.45 20.13
CA ILE A 464 21.54 6.82 19.81
C ILE A 464 20.18 7.09 20.43
N THR A 465 20.06 8.06 21.34
CA THR A 465 18.80 8.39 22.02
C THR A 465 17.78 8.95 21.04
N LEU A 466 16.73 8.20 20.71
CA LEU A 466 15.85 8.51 19.58
C LEU A 466 15.04 9.79 19.81
N ASP A 467 14.47 9.94 21.00
CA ASP A 467 13.63 11.08 21.39
C ASP A 467 14.30 12.46 21.20
N SER A 468 15.53 12.58 21.66
CA SER A 468 16.30 13.82 21.65
C SER A 468 16.90 14.12 20.28
N HIS A 469 17.32 13.10 19.52
CA HIS A 469 17.72 13.29 18.13
C HIS A 469 16.51 13.66 17.27
N PHE A 470 15.34 13.05 17.52
CA PHE A 470 14.09 13.43 16.87
C PHE A 470 13.72 14.88 17.18
N LEU A 471 13.77 15.31 18.45
CA LEU A 471 13.54 16.70 18.82
C LEU A 471 14.50 17.66 18.10
N SER A 472 15.80 17.35 18.12
CA SER A 472 16.83 18.18 17.48
C SER A 472 16.59 18.31 15.97
N ALA A 473 16.30 17.21 15.28
CA ALA A 473 16.19 17.16 13.83
C ALA A 473 14.80 17.54 13.30
N MET A 474 13.75 16.96 13.87
CA MET A 474 12.40 17.00 13.33
C MET A 474 11.59 18.20 13.81
N VAL A 475 12.01 18.83 14.92
CA VAL A 475 11.36 20.02 15.49
C VAL A 475 12.29 21.24 15.40
N LEU A 476 13.44 21.23 16.09
CA LEU A 476 14.28 22.43 16.20
C LEU A 476 14.96 22.79 14.88
N TYR A 477 15.67 21.84 14.24
CA TYR A 477 16.35 22.10 12.97
C TYR A 477 15.35 22.48 11.86
N LYS A 478 14.15 21.89 11.87
CA LYS A 478 13.09 22.23 10.92
C LYS A 478 12.52 23.63 11.13
N LYS A 479 12.37 24.10 12.37
CA LYS A 479 11.84 25.44 12.69
C LYS A 479 12.89 26.55 12.59
N TYR A 480 14.11 26.29 13.06
CA TYR A 480 15.13 27.32 13.30
C TYR A 480 16.39 27.15 12.45
N SER A 481 16.49 26.10 11.64
CA SER A 481 17.73 25.71 10.95
C SER A 481 18.94 25.50 11.88
N GLU A 482 18.67 25.28 13.17
CA GLU A 482 19.66 24.99 14.20
C GLU A 482 19.13 23.84 15.10
N PRO A 483 19.87 22.72 15.23
CA PRO A 483 19.41 21.53 15.98
C PRO A 483 19.40 21.71 17.50
N GLY A 484 20.02 22.77 18.03
CA GLY A 484 20.10 23.05 19.45
C GLY A 484 21.20 22.26 20.18
N ILE A 485 21.32 22.51 21.48
CA ILE A 485 22.40 21.97 22.32
C ILE A 485 21.80 21.16 23.46
N ARG A 486 22.20 19.90 23.56
CA ARG A 486 21.65 18.95 24.52
C ARG A 486 22.52 18.84 25.77
N THR A 487 21.89 18.46 26.89
CA THR A 487 22.60 17.88 28.05
C THR A 487 22.74 16.36 27.93
N VAL A 488 23.95 15.83 28.06
CA VAL A 488 24.26 14.40 27.92
C VAL A 488 24.96 13.86 29.15
N ARG A 489 24.64 12.62 29.55
CA ARG A 489 25.32 11.99 30.68
C ARG A 489 26.79 11.73 30.36
N ILE A 490 27.66 11.88 31.35
CA ILE A 490 29.04 11.38 31.22
C ILE A 490 28.97 9.85 31.19
N GLY A 491 29.56 9.26 30.15
CA GLY A 491 29.67 7.80 29.99
C GLY A 491 30.56 7.17 31.06
N GLN A 492 30.38 5.88 31.32
CA GLN A 492 31.33 5.10 32.12
C GLN A 492 32.62 4.89 31.32
N GLY A 493 33.75 4.60 31.98
CA GLY A 493 35.04 4.44 31.30
C GLY A 493 35.06 3.38 30.18
N GLN A 494 34.16 2.39 30.21
CA GLN A 494 33.99 1.38 29.17
C GLN A 494 33.16 1.87 27.97
N GLU A 495 32.44 2.98 28.10
CA GLU A 495 31.53 3.54 27.08
C GLU A 495 32.24 4.61 26.21
N TYR A 496 33.44 4.32 25.72
CA TYR A 496 34.21 5.26 24.89
C TYR A 496 33.41 5.79 23.69
N GLY A 497 32.72 4.89 22.97
CA GLY A 497 31.91 5.28 21.80
C GLY A 497 30.81 6.28 22.13
N HIS A 498 30.17 6.14 23.31
CA HIS A 498 29.18 7.10 23.79
C HIS A 498 29.81 8.47 24.02
N GLN A 499 30.91 8.53 24.76
CA GLN A 499 31.55 9.81 25.09
C GLN A 499 32.13 10.49 23.85
N ASN A 500 32.76 9.74 22.95
CA ASN A 500 33.31 10.26 21.70
C ASN A 500 32.22 10.86 20.81
N TYR A 501 31.12 10.13 20.60
CA TYR A 501 30.01 10.59 19.76
C TYR A 501 29.42 11.93 20.24
N TYR A 502 29.11 12.04 21.53
CA TYR A 502 28.48 13.26 22.05
C TYR A 502 29.46 14.43 22.25
N ASN A 503 30.75 14.16 22.46
CA ASN A 503 31.78 15.20 22.44
C ASN A 503 31.92 15.83 21.05
N ASN A 504 31.86 15.03 19.98
CA ASN A 504 31.93 15.52 18.60
C ASN A 504 30.70 16.37 18.20
N LEU A 505 29.61 16.30 18.96
CA LEU A 505 28.43 17.16 18.84
C LEU A 505 28.48 18.40 19.76
N GLY A 506 29.46 18.44 20.68
CA GLY A 506 29.69 19.56 21.61
C GLY A 506 28.52 19.79 22.56
N TYR A 507 27.89 18.70 22.98
CA TYR A 507 26.84 18.75 23.98
C TYR A 507 27.40 18.92 25.40
N ILE A 508 26.54 19.37 26.31
CA ILE A 508 26.92 19.70 27.68
C ILE A 508 26.91 18.43 28.53
N ASN A 509 28.07 18.04 29.05
CA ASN A 509 28.24 16.84 29.87
C ASN A 509 27.70 17.03 31.31
N VAL A 510 26.88 16.09 31.80
CA VAL A 510 26.28 16.11 33.15
C VAL A 510 26.44 14.75 33.86
N TYR A 511 26.52 14.76 35.20
CA TYR A 511 26.54 13.52 35.99
C TYR A 511 25.13 13.02 36.31
N THR A 512 24.87 11.74 36.01
CA THR A 512 23.64 11.03 36.40
C THR A 512 23.97 9.85 37.33
N LYS A 513 22.95 9.09 37.77
CA LYS A 513 23.16 7.86 38.57
C LYS A 513 23.96 6.79 37.81
N GLU A 514 23.96 6.87 36.47
CA GLU A 514 24.55 5.89 35.56
C GLU A 514 25.97 6.29 35.12
N SER A 515 26.43 7.51 35.45
CA SER A 515 27.79 7.98 35.17
C SER A 515 28.83 7.30 36.06
N GLU A 516 30.10 7.38 35.65
CA GLU A 516 31.24 6.87 36.44
C GLU A 516 31.23 7.45 37.88
N GLN A 517 31.38 6.57 38.88
CA GLN A 517 31.40 6.98 40.28
C GLN A 517 32.60 7.88 40.56
N THR A 518 32.33 9.09 41.05
CA THR A 518 33.32 10.14 41.26
C THR A 518 33.08 10.84 42.60
N SER A 519 34.11 11.49 43.14
CA SER A 519 34.07 12.20 44.43
C SER A 519 33.09 13.38 44.42
N SER A 520 32.57 13.77 45.60
CA SER A 520 31.61 14.88 45.76
C SER A 520 32.10 16.20 45.15
N ASN A 521 33.39 16.51 45.31
CA ASN A 521 34.01 17.73 44.77
C ASN A 521 33.94 17.80 43.24
N LYS A 522 34.09 16.67 42.53
CA LYS A 522 33.99 16.64 41.06
C LYS A 522 32.54 16.82 40.58
N LYS A 523 31.55 16.38 41.37
CA LYS A 523 30.11 16.59 41.06
C LYS A 523 29.71 18.05 41.20
N GLU A 524 30.24 18.76 42.20
CA GLU A 524 30.00 20.21 42.36
C GLU A 524 30.66 21.03 41.25
N GLN A 525 31.91 20.70 40.91
CA GLN A 525 32.61 21.33 39.78
C GLN A 525 31.85 21.15 38.46
N ALA A 526 31.37 19.94 38.15
CA ALA A 526 30.60 19.71 36.94
C ALA A 526 29.22 20.38 36.92
N ARG A 527 28.55 20.54 38.07
CA ARG A 527 27.32 21.34 38.16
C ARG A 527 27.60 22.81 37.84
N SER A 528 28.71 23.36 38.32
CA SER A 528 29.13 24.71 37.98
C SER A 528 29.41 24.87 36.48
N ILE A 529 30.12 23.90 35.88
CA ILE A 529 30.40 23.86 34.43
C ILE A 529 29.10 23.80 33.61
N PHE A 530 28.12 22.98 34.02
CA PHE A 530 26.82 22.91 33.36
C PHE A 530 26.14 24.29 33.29
N TYR A 531 25.99 25.00 34.40
CA TYR A 531 25.35 26.32 34.40
C TYR A 531 26.14 27.34 33.58
N SER A 532 27.47 27.30 33.64
CA SER A 532 28.35 28.20 32.87
C SER A 532 28.17 28.00 31.36
N GLU A 533 28.31 26.77 30.86
CA GLU A 533 28.19 26.47 29.42
C GLU A 533 26.75 26.65 28.91
N ALA A 534 25.75 26.22 29.68
CA ALA A 534 24.35 26.40 29.31
C ALA A 534 23.97 27.89 29.20
N THR A 535 24.39 28.72 30.16
CA THR A 535 24.16 30.17 30.11
C THR A 535 24.87 30.82 28.93
N LYS A 536 26.10 30.38 28.62
CA LYS A 536 26.87 30.85 27.47
C LYS A 536 26.14 30.55 26.16
N HIS A 537 25.64 29.34 25.99
CA HIS A 537 24.90 28.94 24.80
C HIS A 537 23.57 29.70 24.64
N LEU A 538 22.81 29.90 25.72
CA LEU A 538 21.60 30.72 25.69
C LEU A 538 21.90 32.17 25.27
N LYS A 539 22.99 32.76 25.78
CA LYS A 539 23.45 34.11 25.36
C LYS A 539 23.91 34.18 23.90
N GLN A 540 24.31 33.06 23.33
CA GLN A 540 24.61 32.91 21.90
C GLN A 540 23.36 32.58 21.08
N ASN A 541 22.17 32.65 21.67
CA ASN A 541 20.87 32.32 21.08
C ASN A 541 20.73 30.86 20.63
N TYR A 542 21.45 29.93 21.24
CA TYR A 542 21.19 28.49 21.03
C TYR A 542 20.03 28.02 21.89
N ASN A 543 19.14 27.23 21.30
CA ASN A 543 18.12 26.49 22.03
C ASN A 543 18.77 25.34 22.82
N LEU A 544 18.35 25.15 24.07
CA LEU A 544 18.82 24.05 24.91
C LEU A 544 17.78 22.92 25.00
N ILE A 545 18.22 21.67 24.93
CA ILE A 545 17.40 20.48 25.11
C ILE A 545 17.79 19.80 26.42
N ILE A 546 16.88 19.77 27.40
CA ILE A 546 17.16 19.26 28.75
C ILE A 546 16.05 18.32 29.20
N SER A 547 16.40 17.09 29.59
CA SER A 547 15.45 16.21 30.29
C SER A 547 15.49 16.52 31.79
N PRO A 548 14.40 17.03 32.39
CA PRO A 548 14.35 17.31 33.82
C PRO A 548 14.40 16.02 34.66
N GLU A 549 13.97 14.87 34.13
CA GLU A 549 14.09 13.56 34.80
C GLU A 549 15.56 13.14 34.92
N GLY A 550 16.33 13.39 33.85
CA GLY A 550 17.75 13.05 33.75
C GLY A 550 18.06 11.55 33.92
N THR A 551 17.05 10.70 33.73
CA THR A 551 17.07 9.24 33.60
C THR A 551 15.96 8.88 32.62
N SER A 552 16.14 7.82 31.83
CA SER A 552 15.17 7.38 30.83
C SER A 552 14.13 6.42 31.43
N TYR A 553 12.89 6.48 30.95
CA TYR A 553 11.78 5.62 31.38
C TYR A 553 11.03 4.99 30.20
N ARG A 554 10.12 4.06 30.47
CA ARG A 554 9.09 3.69 29.49
C ARG A 554 8.06 4.81 29.37
N THR A 555 7.35 4.87 28.24
CA THR A 555 6.35 5.92 27.98
C THR A 555 5.33 6.01 29.12
N GLU A 556 4.84 4.86 29.59
CA GLU A 556 3.81 4.75 30.63
C GLU A 556 4.33 5.07 32.04
N GLU A 557 5.65 5.02 32.23
CA GLU A 557 6.33 5.26 33.51
C GLU A 557 6.83 6.71 33.64
N SER A 558 6.74 7.49 32.57
CA SER A 558 7.19 8.86 32.51
C SER A 558 6.09 9.87 32.91
N PRO A 559 6.41 11.01 33.54
CA PRO A 559 7.73 11.44 33.99
C PRO A 559 8.14 10.83 35.34
N GLY A 560 9.40 10.45 35.45
CA GLY A 560 10.09 10.26 36.72
C GLY A 560 10.32 11.59 37.48
N PRO A 561 11.03 11.53 38.61
CA PRO A 561 11.28 12.71 39.45
C PRO A 561 12.05 13.82 38.71
N PHE A 562 11.50 15.03 38.68
CA PHE A 562 12.19 16.18 38.08
C PHE A 562 13.35 16.68 38.93
N LYS A 563 14.40 17.14 38.25
CA LYS A 563 15.57 17.80 38.82
C LYS A 563 15.44 19.31 38.59
N MET A 564 15.85 20.09 39.58
CA MET A 564 15.76 21.56 39.55
C MET A 564 16.66 22.25 38.49
N GLY A 565 17.57 21.52 37.84
CA GLY A 565 18.63 22.10 37.01
C GLY A 565 18.14 22.99 35.87
N ALA A 566 17.21 22.49 35.04
CA ALA A 566 16.66 23.22 33.91
C ALA A 566 15.90 24.47 34.35
N PHE A 567 15.07 24.34 35.40
CA PHE A 567 14.26 25.42 35.92
C PHE A 567 15.12 26.50 36.61
N LYS A 568 16.12 26.09 37.40
CA LYS A 568 17.06 27.03 38.01
C LYS A 568 17.86 27.81 36.97
N LEU A 569 18.28 27.14 35.88
CA LEU A 569 18.97 27.78 34.77
C LEU A 569 18.12 28.89 34.14
N ALA A 570 16.85 28.59 33.83
CA ALA A 570 15.94 29.57 33.24
C ALA A 570 15.80 30.82 34.14
N LEU A 571 15.55 30.62 35.44
CA LEU A 571 15.29 31.72 36.39
C LEU A 571 16.50 32.67 36.62
N HIS A 572 17.71 32.18 36.36
CA HIS A 572 18.96 32.90 36.60
C HIS A 572 19.67 33.34 35.31
N THR A 573 19.05 33.13 34.15
CA THR A 573 19.56 33.60 32.86
C THR A 573 18.86 34.90 32.48
N GLU A 574 19.62 35.87 31.97
CA GLU A 574 19.10 37.16 31.47
C GLU A 574 19.51 37.36 29.99
N PRO A 575 18.55 37.65 29.08
CA PRO A 575 17.10 37.65 29.29
C PRO A 575 16.57 36.25 29.67
N GLU A 576 15.45 36.20 30.39
CA GLU A 576 14.86 34.92 30.83
C GLU A 576 14.37 34.12 29.61
N PRO A 577 14.84 32.87 29.42
CA PRO A 577 14.41 32.04 28.30
C PRO A 577 13.03 31.44 28.57
N TYR A 578 12.23 31.24 27.51
CA TYR A 578 11.02 30.43 27.64
C TYR A 578 11.37 28.98 27.96
N ILE A 579 10.58 28.35 28.82
CA ILE A 579 10.53 26.91 28.99
C ILE A 579 9.46 26.36 28.06
N VAL A 580 9.86 25.52 27.10
CA VAL A 580 8.96 24.89 26.12
C VAL A 580 8.82 23.40 26.46
N PRO A 581 7.65 22.93 26.93
CA PRO A 581 7.46 21.53 27.29
C PRO A 581 7.11 20.66 26.09
N ILE A 582 7.75 19.51 25.94
CA ILE A 582 7.52 18.57 24.83
C ILE A 582 7.31 17.17 25.34
N VAL A 583 6.17 16.57 25.02
CA VAL A 583 5.88 15.19 25.37
C VAL A 583 6.17 14.27 24.19
N MET A 584 6.99 13.24 24.44
CA MET A 584 7.32 12.16 23.52
C MET A 584 6.60 10.87 23.93
N VAL A 585 6.04 10.15 22.95
CA VAL A 585 5.27 8.91 23.16
C VAL A 585 5.71 7.84 22.16
N ASN A 586 5.87 6.61 22.65
CA ASN A 586 6.23 5.39 21.91
C ASN A 586 7.66 5.32 21.34
N PHE A 587 8.53 6.31 21.57
CA PHE A 587 9.94 6.24 21.14
C PHE A 587 10.74 5.13 21.82
N ASP A 588 10.20 4.52 22.87
CA ASP A 588 10.76 3.36 23.54
C ASP A 588 10.41 2.02 22.87
N GLN A 589 9.61 2.06 21.80
CA GLN A 589 9.09 0.90 21.10
C GLN A 589 9.64 0.80 19.67
N ARG A 590 9.56 -0.40 19.09
CA ARG A 590 10.00 -0.66 17.70
C ARG A 590 9.13 0.07 16.68
N ILE A 591 9.76 0.60 15.63
CA ILE A 591 9.07 1.18 14.47
C ILE A 591 8.08 0.17 13.87
N GLY A 592 6.96 0.68 13.35
CA GLY A 592 5.93 -0.14 12.71
C GLY A 592 4.97 -0.86 13.68
N LYS A 593 5.26 -0.90 14.99
CA LYS A 593 4.29 -1.39 15.99
C LYS A 593 3.29 -0.32 16.39
N ASN A 594 3.79 0.87 16.71
CA ASN A 594 3.01 2.00 17.22
C ASN A 594 3.49 3.32 16.59
N LEU A 595 2.59 4.28 16.50
CA LEU A 595 2.87 5.63 16.01
C LEU A 595 3.79 6.37 16.98
N TYR A 596 4.89 6.94 16.49
CA TYR A 596 5.69 7.88 17.27
C TYR A 596 4.98 9.23 17.34
N TYR A 597 4.76 9.72 18.54
CA TYR A 597 3.96 10.93 18.75
C TYR A 597 4.72 11.94 19.59
N CYS A 598 4.73 13.19 19.13
CA CYS A 598 5.36 14.34 19.77
C CYS A 598 4.33 15.45 19.87
N VAL A 599 4.18 16.04 21.06
CA VAL A 599 3.32 17.22 21.24
C VAL A 599 4.08 18.32 21.97
N ILE A 600 4.03 19.52 21.40
CA ILE A 600 4.66 20.73 21.93
C ILE A 600 3.59 21.50 22.71
N LYS A 601 3.83 21.75 23.99
CA LYS A 601 2.92 22.48 24.87
C LYS A 601 3.26 23.97 24.91
N GLU A 602 2.31 24.76 25.40
CA GLU A 602 2.47 26.21 25.53
C GLU A 602 3.75 26.57 26.31
N PRO A 603 4.56 27.50 25.77
CA PRO A 603 5.77 27.97 26.44
C PRO A 603 5.40 28.88 27.62
N PHE A 604 6.27 28.92 28.64
CA PHE A 604 6.07 29.82 29.78
C PHE A 604 7.40 30.39 30.29
N LEU A 605 7.34 31.59 30.87
CA LEU A 605 8.42 32.12 31.70
C LEU A 605 8.27 31.57 33.11
N LEU A 606 9.37 31.21 33.74
CA LEU A 606 9.33 30.59 35.06
C LEU A 606 9.03 31.63 36.14
N SER A 607 9.45 32.88 35.93
CA SER A 607 9.10 34.02 36.79
C SER A 607 7.59 34.26 36.91
N ASP A 608 6.79 33.91 35.89
CA ASP A 608 5.33 34.01 35.94
C ASP A 608 4.67 32.91 36.79
N LYS A 609 5.41 31.83 37.09
CA LYS A 609 4.91 30.64 37.78
C LYS A 609 5.44 30.47 39.20
N VAL A 610 6.49 31.21 39.57
CA VAL A 610 7.15 31.09 40.88
C VAL A 610 7.22 32.47 41.56
N PRO A 611 6.77 32.61 42.82
CA PRO A 611 6.67 33.91 43.49
C PRO A 611 8.02 34.56 43.82
N SER A 612 9.11 33.80 43.89
CA SER A 612 10.45 34.35 44.11
C SER A 612 11.55 33.45 43.50
N LYS A 613 12.78 33.95 43.42
CA LYS A 613 13.95 33.15 42.99
C LYS A 613 14.48 32.16 44.05
N SER A 614 13.71 31.90 45.13
CA SER A 614 14.11 30.99 46.19
C SER A 614 14.06 29.51 45.73
N ASN A 615 14.96 28.68 46.26
CA ASN A 615 14.93 27.24 45.97
C ASN A 615 13.65 26.57 46.51
N THR A 616 13.05 27.12 47.58
CA THR A 616 11.85 26.56 48.22
C THR A 616 10.63 26.70 47.31
N ASP A 617 10.43 27.89 46.74
CA ASP A 617 9.31 28.14 45.82
C ASP A 617 9.48 27.36 44.51
N LEU A 618 10.72 27.26 44.02
CA LEU A 618 11.05 26.47 42.84
C LEU A 618 10.77 24.97 43.05
N PHE A 619 11.07 24.43 44.24
CA PHE A 619 10.78 23.04 44.57
C PHE A 619 9.28 22.77 44.61
N ALA A 620 8.50 23.67 45.22
CA ALA A 620 7.04 23.57 45.27
C ALA A 620 6.41 23.60 43.86
N PHE A 621 6.86 24.53 43.01
CA PHE A 621 6.45 24.57 41.60
C PHE A 621 6.80 23.27 40.88
N MET A 622 8.02 22.77 41.03
CA MET A 622 8.49 21.57 40.32
C MET A 622 7.65 20.33 40.69
N GLU A 623 7.29 20.14 41.97
CA GLU A 623 6.45 19.02 42.40
C GLU A 623 5.05 19.08 41.77
N GLN A 624 4.45 20.27 41.72
CA GLN A 624 3.16 20.48 41.07
C GLN A 624 3.26 20.29 39.55
N TYR A 625 4.29 20.86 38.94
CA TYR A 625 4.49 20.82 37.51
C TYR A 625 4.81 19.40 37.00
N GLN A 626 5.53 18.58 37.77
CA GLN A 626 5.72 17.16 37.45
C GLN A 626 4.38 16.41 37.39
N LYS A 627 3.44 16.68 38.31
CA LYS A 627 2.09 16.09 38.27
C LYS A 627 1.30 16.55 37.05
N GLN A 628 1.39 17.84 36.72
CA GLN A 628 0.78 18.39 35.50
C GLN A 628 1.36 17.74 34.23
N TYR A 629 2.68 17.59 34.17
CA TYR A 629 3.39 16.97 33.06
C TYR A 629 3.00 15.50 32.89
N SER A 630 2.82 14.75 33.99
CA SER A 630 2.27 13.38 33.93
C SER A 630 0.87 13.35 33.30
N GLY A 631 0.04 14.36 33.56
CA GLY A 631 -1.23 14.55 32.86
C GLY A 631 -1.06 14.74 31.36
N TYR A 632 -0.06 15.51 30.92
CA TYR A 632 0.26 15.67 29.49
C TYR A 632 0.70 14.37 28.83
N VAL A 633 1.50 13.54 29.52
CA VAL A 633 1.92 12.22 29.02
C VAL A 633 0.70 11.32 28.81
N LYS A 634 -0.21 11.25 29.79
CA LYS A 634 -1.44 10.44 29.66
C LYS A 634 -2.32 10.87 28.50
N GLN A 635 -2.57 12.18 28.37
CA GLN A 635 -3.33 12.73 27.25
C GLN A 635 -2.66 12.45 25.89
N ALA A 636 -1.33 12.52 25.84
CA ALA A 636 -0.57 12.24 24.62
C ALA A 636 -0.62 10.75 24.24
N ILE A 637 -0.63 9.83 25.22
CA ILE A 637 -0.83 8.38 24.97
C ILE A 637 -2.21 8.14 24.38
N GLU A 638 -3.27 8.65 25.02
CA GLU A 638 -4.65 8.50 24.53
C GLU A 638 -4.81 9.09 23.13
N ARG A 639 -4.22 10.26 22.87
CA ARG A 639 -4.22 10.89 21.55
C ARG A 639 -3.46 10.05 20.51
N ALA A 640 -2.29 9.52 20.86
CA ALA A 640 -1.53 8.64 19.98
C ALA A 640 -2.31 7.36 19.65
N GLU A 641 -2.99 6.76 20.63
CA GLU A 641 -3.86 5.60 20.43
C GLU A 641 -5.05 5.94 19.52
N GLN A 642 -5.72 7.07 19.74
CA GLN A 642 -6.79 7.53 18.86
C GLN A 642 -6.29 7.76 17.43
N LEU A 643 -5.11 8.35 17.25
CA LEU A 643 -4.48 8.58 15.94
C LEU A 643 -4.05 7.27 15.27
N ASN A 644 -3.66 6.27 16.07
CA ASN A 644 -3.29 4.93 15.60
C ASN A 644 -4.54 4.07 15.26
N VAL A 645 -5.66 4.31 15.93
CA VAL A 645 -6.97 3.72 15.62
C VAL A 645 -7.62 4.41 14.43
N SER A 646 -7.48 5.73 14.30
CA SER A 646 -8.05 6.49 13.17
C SER A 646 -7.26 6.29 11.88
N SER A 647 -5.94 6.06 11.96
CA SER A 647 -5.18 5.49 10.83
C SER A 647 -5.58 4.05 10.47
N SER A 648 -6.36 3.38 11.33
CA SER A 648 -7.01 2.08 11.09
C SER A 648 -8.56 2.12 11.04
N GLY A 649 -9.20 3.30 11.03
CA GLY A 649 -10.65 3.46 11.24
C GLY A 649 -11.13 4.90 11.57
N THR A 650 -11.42 5.74 10.58
CA THR A 650 -11.77 7.19 10.73
C THR A 650 -13.27 7.56 10.64
N ASP A 651 -14.14 7.21 11.60
CA ASP A 651 -15.47 7.87 11.67
C ASP A 651 -15.42 9.17 12.49
N SER A 652 -15.47 10.31 11.80
CA SER A 652 -16.26 11.51 12.12
C SER A 652 -16.05 12.53 10.99
N LEU A 653 -17.10 13.27 10.63
CA LEU A 653 -17.18 14.14 9.46
C LEU A 653 -16.08 15.22 9.42
N GLU A 654 -15.68 15.57 8.19
CA GLU A 654 -14.68 16.57 7.77
C GLU A 654 -13.23 16.10 7.59
N ASP A 655 -13.05 15.12 6.71
CA ASP A 655 -12.04 15.19 5.64
C ASP A 655 -12.50 14.27 4.50
N PRO A 656 -12.35 14.66 3.24
CA PRO A 656 -12.86 13.82 2.17
C PRO A 656 -12.11 12.48 2.08
N PRO A 657 -12.79 11.40 1.68
CA PRO A 657 -12.20 10.10 1.39
C PRO A 657 -10.84 10.21 0.69
N THR A 658 -9.84 9.48 1.19
CA THR A 658 -8.49 9.40 0.60
C THR A 658 -8.49 9.06 -0.89
N ILE A 659 -9.54 8.38 -1.37
CA ILE A 659 -9.81 8.14 -2.80
C ILE A 659 -9.91 9.45 -3.60
N TRP A 660 -10.69 10.42 -3.12
CA TRP A 660 -10.86 11.70 -3.82
C TRP A 660 -9.62 12.58 -3.70
N CYS A 661 -8.92 12.59 -2.56
CA CYS A 661 -7.65 13.32 -2.45
C CYS A 661 -6.63 12.90 -3.52
N ASN A 662 -6.56 11.60 -3.83
CA ASN A 662 -5.68 11.10 -4.90
C ASN A 662 -6.24 11.39 -6.29
N GLU A 663 -7.57 11.29 -6.49
CA GLU A 663 -8.23 11.61 -7.74
C GLU A 663 -8.12 13.10 -8.10
N ILE A 664 -8.32 14.00 -7.14
CA ILE A 664 -8.16 15.44 -7.30
C ILE A 664 -6.70 15.79 -7.64
N LYS A 665 -5.72 15.17 -6.95
CA LYS A 665 -4.30 15.31 -7.32
C LYS A 665 -4.02 14.84 -8.75
N ARG A 666 -4.71 13.80 -9.25
CA ARG A 666 -4.60 13.34 -10.66
C ARG A 666 -5.18 14.38 -11.62
N LEU A 667 -6.34 14.97 -11.30
CA LEU A 667 -6.97 16.01 -12.12
C LEU A 667 -6.08 17.26 -12.23
N LYS A 668 -5.49 17.73 -11.13
CA LYS A 668 -4.52 18.84 -11.13
C LYS A 668 -3.34 18.58 -12.07
N ARG A 669 -2.74 17.39 -11.96
CA ARG A 669 -1.63 16.99 -12.84
C ARG A 669 -2.05 16.87 -14.32
N ARG A 670 -3.32 16.54 -14.58
CA ARG A 670 -3.84 16.47 -15.95
C ARG A 670 -3.92 17.85 -16.57
N VAL A 671 -4.37 18.85 -15.80
CA VAL A 671 -4.38 20.27 -16.21
C VAL A 671 -2.95 20.78 -16.44
N SER A 672 -2.04 20.53 -15.50
CA SER A 672 -0.66 21.04 -15.57
C SER A 672 0.17 20.47 -16.73
N LYS A 673 -0.25 19.33 -17.29
CA LYS A 673 0.40 18.66 -18.43
C LYS A 673 -0.29 18.94 -19.77
N LEU A 674 -1.29 19.81 -19.83
CA LEU A 674 -1.92 20.15 -21.10
C LEU A 674 -0.91 20.86 -22.01
N PRO A 675 -0.81 20.47 -23.30
CA PRO A 675 0.13 21.10 -24.22
C PRO A 675 -0.23 22.55 -24.52
N THR A 676 -1.52 22.91 -24.43
CA THR A 676 -2.03 24.28 -24.55
C THR A 676 -3.30 24.45 -23.72
N GLN A 677 -3.50 25.66 -23.20
CA GLN A 677 -4.71 26.10 -22.51
C GLN A 677 -5.64 26.92 -23.44
N GLU A 678 -5.23 27.18 -24.69
CA GLU A 678 -6.02 27.93 -25.67
C GLU A 678 -7.31 27.18 -26.03
N ASN A 679 -8.44 27.90 -26.04
CA ASN A 679 -9.78 27.37 -26.33
C ASN A 679 -10.11 26.09 -25.54
N LEU A 680 -9.61 25.99 -24.31
CA LEU A 680 -9.78 24.81 -23.48
C LEU A 680 -11.24 24.68 -23.04
N ILE A 681 -11.82 23.50 -23.26
CA ILE A 681 -13.15 23.11 -22.82
C ILE A 681 -13.01 22.08 -21.70
N ALA A 682 -13.35 22.47 -20.48
CA ALA A 682 -13.26 21.63 -19.30
C ALA A 682 -14.59 20.91 -19.04
N PHE A 683 -14.60 19.58 -19.09
CA PHE A 683 -15.75 18.77 -18.70
C PHE A 683 -15.64 18.42 -17.22
N TYR A 684 -16.61 18.87 -16.41
CA TYR A 684 -16.55 18.77 -14.95
C TYR A 684 -17.79 18.07 -14.37
N GLY A 685 -17.57 17.14 -13.44
CA GLY A 685 -18.66 16.45 -12.74
C GLY A 685 -18.40 14.96 -12.50
N SER A 686 -19.42 14.13 -12.72
CA SER A 686 -19.50 12.77 -12.16
C SER A 686 -18.79 11.68 -12.97
N SER A 687 -18.96 10.43 -12.53
CA SER A 687 -18.32 9.25 -13.12
C SER A 687 -18.64 9.05 -14.60
N SER A 688 -19.77 9.54 -15.11
CA SER A 688 -20.11 9.46 -16.54
C SER A 688 -19.21 10.36 -17.39
N VAL A 689 -18.75 11.50 -16.87
CA VAL A 689 -17.71 12.30 -17.53
C VAL A 689 -16.36 11.60 -17.34
N ARG A 690 -16.03 11.22 -16.11
CA ARG A 690 -14.76 10.56 -15.75
C ARG A 690 -14.43 9.36 -16.64
N LEU A 691 -15.41 8.51 -16.89
CA LEU A 691 -15.25 7.25 -17.63
C LEU A 691 -15.26 7.42 -19.16
N TRP A 692 -15.36 8.65 -19.66
CA TRP A 692 -15.24 8.93 -21.09
C TRP A 692 -13.76 8.92 -21.55
N VAL A 693 -13.16 7.73 -21.55
CA VAL A 693 -11.71 7.53 -21.79
C VAL A 693 -11.24 8.10 -23.13
N ASN A 694 -12.09 8.04 -24.17
CA ASN A 694 -11.76 8.49 -25.51
C ASN A 694 -12.20 9.93 -25.82
N MET A 695 -12.60 10.73 -24.82
CA MET A 695 -13.19 12.07 -25.00
C MET A 695 -12.41 12.95 -25.99
N LYS A 696 -11.08 13.04 -25.89
CA LYS A 696 -10.27 13.86 -26.82
C LYS A 696 -10.40 13.43 -28.28
N ARG A 697 -10.45 12.11 -28.53
CA ARG A 697 -10.65 11.57 -29.89
C ARG A 697 -12.09 11.78 -30.34
N ASP A 698 -13.03 11.46 -29.46
CA ASP A 698 -14.46 11.48 -29.76
C ASP A 698 -14.97 12.92 -29.96
N LEU A 699 -14.34 13.92 -29.32
CA LEU A 699 -14.64 15.35 -29.44
C LEU A 699 -13.67 16.13 -30.34
N SER A 700 -12.72 15.47 -31.02
CA SER A 700 -11.83 16.15 -31.97
C SER A 700 -12.62 16.93 -33.04
N PRO A 701 -12.23 18.17 -33.41
CA PRO A 701 -10.95 18.84 -33.09
C PRO A 701 -10.91 19.69 -31.81
N PHE A 702 -11.94 19.66 -30.95
CA PHE A 702 -12.00 20.53 -29.77
C PHE A 702 -10.88 20.23 -28.75
N ASN A 703 -10.28 21.28 -28.17
CA ASN A 703 -9.31 21.15 -27.07
C ASN A 703 -10.04 20.87 -25.76
N VAL A 704 -10.25 19.59 -25.45
CA VAL A 704 -11.04 19.17 -24.29
C VAL A 704 -10.17 18.58 -23.18
N VAL A 705 -10.56 18.84 -21.93
CA VAL A 705 -10.01 18.16 -20.74
C VAL A 705 -11.12 17.53 -19.92
N ASN A 706 -10.90 16.27 -19.53
CA ASN A 706 -11.79 15.53 -18.66
C ASN A 706 -11.39 15.75 -17.19
N LEU A 707 -12.22 16.48 -16.46
CA LEU A 707 -12.10 16.77 -15.03
C LEU A 707 -13.21 16.09 -14.22
N GLY A 708 -13.82 15.02 -14.73
CA GLY A 708 -14.79 14.22 -13.99
C GLY A 708 -14.14 13.35 -12.92
N PHE A 709 -14.83 13.13 -11.80
CA PHE A 709 -14.38 12.28 -10.71
C PHE A 709 -15.50 11.39 -10.14
N GLY A 710 -15.12 10.30 -9.45
CA GLY A 710 -16.02 9.20 -9.10
C GLY A 710 -17.05 9.58 -8.05
N GLY A 711 -18.32 9.20 -8.26
CA GLY A 711 -19.40 9.37 -7.28
C GLY A 711 -19.74 10.83 -6.95
N SER A 712 -19.26 11.80 -7.73
CA SER A 712 -19.46 13.20 -7.38
C SER A 712 -20.94 13.62 -7.41
N THR A 713 -21.30 14.39 -6.39
CA THR A 713 -22.55 15.17 -6.30
C THR A 713 -22.22 16.64 -6.57
N PHE A 714 -23.22 17.51 -6.71
CA PHE A 714 -22.94 18.95 -6.80
C PHE A 714 -22.14 19.47 -5.59
N ALA A 715 -22.44 18.99 -4.38
CA ALA A 715 -21.71 19.36 -3.15
C ALA A 715 -20.21 19.02 -3.24
N TRP A 716 -19.87 17.84 -3.77
CA TRP A 716 -18.46 17.47 -3.96
C TRP A 716 -17.80 18.26 -5.09
N CYS A 717 -18.56 18.62 -6.13
CA CYS A 717 -18.05 19.50 -7.17
C CYS A 717 -17.73 20.90 -6.61
N ILE A 718 -18.58 21.44 -5.74
CA ILE A 718 -18.33 22.73 -5.07
C ILE A 718 -17.08 22.63 -4.20
N HIS A 719 -16.98 21.62 -3.35
CA HIS A 719 -15.86 21.44 -2.42
C HIS A 719 -14.49 21.40 -3.12
N TYR A 720 -14.40 20.74 -4.28
CA TYR A 720 -13.13 20.55 -4.98
C TYR A 720 -12.87 21.48 -6.14
N PHE A 721 -13.81 22.36 -6.46
CA PHE A 721 -13.70 23.23 -7.63
C PHE A 721 -12.41 24.04 -7.60
N ASP A 722 -12.12 24.72 -6.49
CA ASP A 722 -10.94 25.59 -6.41
C ASP A 722 -9.62 24.84 -6.54
N GLU A 723 -9.56 23.64 -5.96
CA GLU A 723 -8.38 22.81 -6.00
C GLU A 723 -8.13 22.24 -7.42
N ILE A 724 -9.18 21.77 -8.11
CA ILE A 724 -9.04 21.20 -9.46
C ILE A 724 -8.71 22.29 -10.49
N PHE A 725 -9.37 23.46 -10.35
CA PHE A 725 -9.24 24.57 -11.29
C PHE A 725 -8.14 25.56 -10.89
N THR A 726 -7.20 25.18 -10.02
CA THR A 726 -6.10 26.09 -9.59
C THR A 726 -5.23 26.55 -10.78
N GLU A 727 -4.91 25.66 -11.72
CA GLU A 727 -4.04 25.93 -12.87
C GLU A 727 -4.79 25.89 -14.22
N ALA A 728 -6.12 25.73 -14.20
CA ALA A 728 -6.91 25.65 -15.42
C ALA A 728 -7.35 27.04 -15.86
N ASN A 729 -7.30 27.33 -17.16
CA ASN A 729 -7.87 28.55 -17.73
C ASN A 729 -8.84 28.21 -18.86
N PRO A 730 -10.00 27.61 -18.55
CA PRO A 730 -10.96 27.18 -19.57
C PRO A 730 -11.68 28.36 -20.22
N SER A 731 -11.84 28.31 -21.54
CA SER A 731 -12.78 29.16 -22.28
C SER A 731 -14.24 28.74 -22.07
N LYS A 732 -14.46 27.45 -21.79
CA LYS A 732 -15.78 26.84 -21.59
C LYS A 732 -15.75 25.76 -20.52
N ILE A 733 -16.76 25.70 -19.66
CA ILE A 733 -16.97 24.62 -18.70
C ILE A 733 -18.28 23.91 -19.02
N VAL A 734 -18.20 22.59 -19.24
CA VAL A 734 -19.34 21.71 -19.50
C VAL A 734 -19.59 20.86 -18.26
N LEU A 735 -20.73 21.07 -17.60
CA LEU A 735 -21.11 20.43 -16.36
C LEU A 735 -21.91 19.14 -16.58
N TYR A 736 -21.70 18.16 -15.71
CA TYR A 736 -22.53 16.96 -15.61
C TYR A 736 -22.51 16.36 -14.19
N ALA A 737 -23.51 16.68 -13.38
CA ALA A 737 -23.74 16.11 -12.05
C ALA A 737 -25.24 16.16 -11.72
N GLY A 738 -25.70 15.37 -10.73
CA GLY A 738 -27.09 15.38 -10.26
C GLY A 738 -27.75 14.01 -10.16
N GLU A 739 -27.35 13.01 -10.97
CA GLU A 739 -27.90 11.65 -10.84
C GLU A 739 -27.52 11.00 -9.49
N ASN A 740 -26.32 11.29 -8.98
CA ASN A 740 -25.88 10.81 -7.68
C ASN A 740 -26.59 11.52 -6.54
N ASP A 741 -26.84 12.83 -6.66
CA ASP A 741 -27.62 13.59 -5.70
C ASP A 741 -29.04 13.02 -5.53
N LEU A 742 -29.73 12.72 -6.65
CA LEU A 742 -31.04 12.07 -6.62
C LEU A 742 -30.99 10.67 -5.99
N ASN A 743 -29.93 9.91 -6.29
CA ASN A 743 -29.70 8.59 -5.72
C ASN A 743 -29.42 8.64 -4.20
N ASP A 744 -28.80 9.72 -3.73
CA ASP A 744 -28.54 9.99 -2.32
C ASP A 744 -29.80 10.53 -1.59
N GLY A 745 -30.94 10.60 -2.29
CA GLY A 745 -32.23 10.98 -1.73
C GLY A 745 -32.55 12.47 -1.80
N LYS A 746 -31.74 13.29 -2.49
CA LYS A 746 -32.06 14.70 -2.71
C LYS A 746 -33.23 14.87 -3.67
N THR A 747 -34.00 15.92 -3.44
CA THR A 747 -35.09 16.38 -4.30
C THR A 747 -34.57 17.12 -5.54
N PRO A 748 -35.33 17.18 -6.65
CA PRO A 748 -34.99 17.98 -7.83
C PRO A 748 -34.62 19.44 -7.51
N GLN A 749 -35.29 20.04 -6.52
CA GLN A 749 -35.06 21.40 -6.05
C GLN A 749 -33.70 21.54 -5.35
N GLU A 750 -33.31 20.56 -4.52
CA GLU A 750 -31.99 20.54 -3.87
C GLU A 750 -30.87 20.31 -4.89
N VAL A 751 -31.10 19.51 -5.94
CA VAL A 751 -30.15 19.35 -7.05
C VAL A 751 -29.98 20.66 -7.82
N LEU A 752 -31.07 21.37 -8.12
CA LEU A 752 -31.02 22.69 -8.75
C LEU A 752 -30.24 23.69 -7.87
N SER A 753 -30.50 23.71 -6.56
CA SER A 753 -29.81 24.60 -5.63
C SER A 753 -28.31 24.34 -5.61
N GLY A 754 -27.87 23.08 -5.54
CA GLY A 754 -26.45 22.73 -5.61
C GLY A 754 -25.81 23.09 -6.96
N CYS A 755 -26.58 23.00 -8.05
CA CYS A 755 -26.13 23.47 -9.36
C CYS A 755 -25.94 24.99 -9.41
N MET A 756 -26.89 25.75 -8.86
CA MET A 756 -26.81 27.22 -8.76
C MET A 756 -25.57 27.67 -7.98
N GLU A 757 -25.31 27.05 -6.83
CA GLU A 757 -24.13 27.34 -6.00
C GLU A 757 -22.81 27.05 -6.73
N LEU A 758 -22.72 25.93 -7.45
CA LEU A 758 -21.54 25.63 -8.27
C LEU A 758 -21.37 26.65 -9.40
N VAL A 759 -22.45 27.05 -10.05
CA VAL A 759 -22.41 28.05 -11.13
C VAL A 759 -21.94 29.41 -10.60
N GLU A 760 -22.41 29.83 -9.44
CA GLU A 760 -21.97 31.06 -8.78
C GLU A 760 -20.47 31.01 -8.49
N LEU A 761 -19.97 29.90 -7.92
CA LEU A 761 -18.55 29.70 -7.67
C LEU A 761 -17.71 29.76 -8.97
N ILE A 762 -18.21 29.16 -10.05
CA ILE A 762 -17.55 29.21 -11.35
C ILE A 762 -17.50 30.63 -11.91
N LYS A 763 -18.62 31.36 -11.91
CA LYS A 763 -18.71 32.72 -12.45
C LYS A 763 -17.90 33.72 -11.62
N ASN A 764 -17.78 33.51 -10.32
CA ASN A 764 -16.90 34.32 -9.47
C ASN A 764 -15.42 34.13 -9.82
N LYS A 765 -14.99 32.91 -10.17
CA LYS A 765 -13.62 32.62 -10.56
C LYS A 765 -13.31 32.99 -12.01
N TYR A 766 -14.26 32.75 -12.92
CA TYR A 766 -14.14 32.99 -14.36
C TYR A 766 -15.38 33.74 -14.88
N PRO A 767 -15.41 35.09 -14.79
CA PRO A 767 -16.58 35.87 -15.18
C PRO A 767 -17.02 35.63 -16.64
N GLU A 768 -16.03 35.55 -17.53
CA GLU A 768 -16.22 35.43 -18.99
C GLU A 768 -16.34 33.97 -19.47
N VAL A 769 -16.30 32.97 -18.59
CA VAL A 769 -16.36 31.57 -19.05
C VAL A 769 -17.72 31.23 -19.63
N GLU A 770 -17.72 30.54 -20.77
CA GLU A 770 -18.95 29.97 -21.32
C GLU A 770 -19.36 28.74 -20.51
N LEU A 771 -20.66 28.62 -20.23
CA LEU A 771 -21.21 27.50 -19.47
C LEU A 771 -22.10 26.63 -20.34
N ALA A 772 -21.97 25.32 -20.16
CA ALA A 772 -22.92 24.35 -20.69
C ALA A 772 -23.26 23.30 -19.64
N LEU A 773 -24.45 22.73 -19.71
CA LEU A 773 -24.88 21.60 -18.88
C LEU A 773 -25.38 20.47 -19.77
N ILE A 774 -24.86 19.26 -19.52
CA ILE A 774 -25.39 18.04 -20.12
C ILE A 774 -26.57 17.55 -19.26
N SER A 775 -27.72 17.29 -19.88
CA SER A 775 -28.89 16.74 -19.18
C SER A 775 -28.53 15.43 -18.46
N LEU A 776 -29.07 15.20 -17.27
CA LEU A 776 -28.98 13.92 -16.57
C LEU A 776 -29.46 12.81 -17.50
N LYS A 777 -28.66 11.75 -17.67
CA LYS A 777 -29.05 10.58 -18.49
C LYS A 777 -30.04 9.69 -17.73
N PRO A 778 -30.90 8.92 -18.43
CA PRO A 778 -31.57 7.79 -17.82
C PRO A 778 -30.55 6.67 -17.53
N SER A 779 -30.84 5.69 -16.67
CA SER A 779 -30.04 4.46 -16.60
C SER A 779 -30.86 3.27 -16.13
N VAL A 780 -30.52 2.07 -16.58
CA VAL A 780 -31.22 0.83 -16.21
C VAL A 780 -31.18 0.62 -14.69
N GLU A 781 -30.01 0.85 -14.09
CA GLU A 781 -29.83 0.72 -12.63
C GLU A 781 -30.68 1.71 -11.81
N ARG A 782 -31.09 2.83 -12.42
CA ARG A 782 -31.83 3.91 -11.75
C ARG A 782 -33.18 4.16 -12.40
N GLU A 783 -33.79 3.12 -12.98
CA GLU A 783 -35.08 3.23 -13.68
C GLU A 783 -36.18 3.82 -12.76
N ALA A 784 -36.14 3.51 -11.45
CA ALA A 784 -37.07 4.06 -10.47
C ALA A 784 -36.96 5.59 -10.27
N LEU A 785 -35.82 6.20 -10.60
CA LEU A 785 -35.57 7.64 -10.43
C LEU A 785 -35.93 8.46 -11.68
N ILE A 786 -36.37 7.81 -12.77
CA ILE A 786 -36.66 8.49 -14.06
C ILE A 786 -37.63 9.67 -13.92
N PRO A 787 -38.73 9.60 -13.15
CA PRO A 787 -39.60 10.77 -12.95
C PRO A 787 -38.88 11.97 -12.33
N LEU A 788 -38.03 11.73 -11.31
CA LEU A 788 -37.23 12.77 -10.66
C LEU A 788 -36.15 13.31 -11.59
N ILE A 789 -35.53 12.45 -12.40
CA ILE A 789 -34.57 12.85 -13.43
C ILE A 789 -35.22 13.77 -14.46
N MET A 790 -36.44 13.47 -14.91
CA MET A 790 -37.19 14.31 -15.87
C MET A 790 -37.53 15.68 -15.27
N GLU A 791 -38.01 15.72 -14.02
CA GLU A 791 -38.30 16.98 -13.32
C GLU A 791 -37.03 17.82 -13.13
N THR A 792 -35.94 17.19 -12.70
CA THR A 792 -34.64 17.84 -12.51
C THR A 792 -34.10 18.38 -13.82
N ASN A 793 -34.17 17.61 -14.91
CA ASN A 793 -33.75 18.05 -16.24
C ASN A 793 -34.55 19.26 -16.74
N LEU A 794 -35.88 19.28 -16.48
CA LEU A 794 -36.71 20.43 -16.83
C LEU A 794 -36.26 21.69 -16.07
N MET A 795 -36.08 21.59 -14.75
CA MET A 795 -35.63 22.71 -13.91
C MET A 795 -34.25 23.23 -14.33
N LEU A 796 -33.29 22.32 -14.50
CA LEU A 796 -31.94 22.65 -14.94
C LEU A 796 -31.93 23.28 -16.34
N SER A 797 -32.75 22.79 -17.27
CA SER A 797 -32.86 23.37 -18.61
C SER A 797 -33.40 24.80 -18.59
N LYS A 798 -34.40 25.06 -17.75
CA LYS A 798 -34.97 26.40 -17.57
C LYS A 798 -33.92 27.36 -17.01
N TYR A 799 -33.19 26.93 -15.98
CA TYR A 799 -32.13 27.74 -15.37
C TYR A 799 -31.02 28.08 -16.38
N PHE A 800 -30.47 27.08 -17.08
CA PHE A 800 -29.40 27.33 -18.05
C PHE A 800 -29.84 28.19 -19.22
N ILE A 801 -30.99 27.89 -19.83
CA ILE A 801 -31.44 28.59 -21.04
C ILE A 801 -31.99 29.99 -20.71
N SER A 802 -32.85 30.09 -19.70
CA SER A 802 -33.64 31.32 -19.48
C SER A 802 -32.96 32.30 -18.53
N GLU A 803 -32.23 31.81 -17.53
CA GLU A 803 -31.66 32.67 -16.49
C GLU A 803 -30.18 32.96 -16.74
N LEU A 804 -29.40 31.95 -17.16
CA LEU A 804 -27.96 32.12 -17.44
C LEU A 804 -27.66 32.51 -18.89
N ASN A 805 -28.63 32.37 -19.81
CA ASN A 805 -28.39 32.41 -21.26
C ASN A 805 -27.22 31.50 -21.70
N ALA A 806 -27.15 30.32 -21.09
CA ALA A 806 -26.11 29.31 -21.24
C ALA A 806 -26.64 28.07 -21.97
N GLN A 807 -25.72 27.21 -22.42
CA GLN A 807 -26.09 26.07 -23.26
C GLN A 807 -26.62 24.89 -22.45
N TYR A 808 -27.75 24.31 -22.87
CA TYR A 808 -28.26 23.04 -22.33
C TYR A 808 -28.23 21.94 -23.38
N ILE A 809 -27.51 20.86 -23.11
CA ILE A 809 -27.26 19.75 -24.04
C ILE A 809 -28.14 18.55 -23.64
N ASN A 810 -29.24 18.37 -24.35
CA ASN A 810 -30.19 17.28 -24.08
C ASN A 810 -29.73 15.95 -24.71
N VAL A 811 -29.13 15.10 -23.87
CA VAL A 811 -28.83 13.70 -24.21
C VAL A 811 -29.95 12.75 -23.76
N PHE A 812 -30.73 13.11 -22.74
CA PHE A 812 -31.78 12.28 -22.15
C PHE A 812 -32.78 11.77 -23.20
N ALA A 813 -33.26 12.67 -24.07
CA ALA A 813 -34.28 12.35 -25.08
C ALA A 813 -33.83 11.28 -26.10
N GLN A 814 -32.52 11.11 -26.30
CA GLN A 814 -31.98 10.12 -27.24
C GLN A 814 -31.68 8.77 -26.57
N MET A 815 -31.78 8.71 -25.23
CA MET A 815 -31.36 7.57 -24.42
C MET A 815 -32.53 6.83 -23.75
N ILE A 816 -33.75 7.31 -24.01
CA ILE A 816 -34.99 6.79 -23.46
C ILE A 816 -35.92 6.34 -24.58
N THR A 817 -36.66 5.25 -24.36
CA THR A 817 -37.69 4.76 -25.28
C THR A 817 -38.97 5.60 -25.17
N THR A 818 -39.89 5.42 -26.11
CA THR A 818 -41.22 6.04 -26.07
C THR A 818 -42.04 5.68 -24.83
N ASP A 819 -41.70 4.56 -24.18
CA ASP A 819 -42.37 4.07 -22.96
C ASP A 819 -41.64 4.51 -21.68
N ASN A 820 -40.80 5.55 -21.76
CA ASN A 820 -40.00 6.09 -20.67
C ASN A 820 -39.03 5.09 -20.02
N ARG A 821 -38.49 4.14 -20.79
CA ARG A 821 -37.46 3.20 -20.30
C ARG A 821 -36.07 3.52 -20.85
N PRO A 822 -35.00 3.38 -20.07
CA PRO A 822 -33.63 3.49 -20.59
C PRO A 822 -33.36 2.44 -21.67
N ILE A 823 -32.63 2.82 -22.73
CA ILE A 823 -32.20 1.88 -23.80
C ILE A 823 -31.00 1.05 -23.28
N PRO A 824 -31.16 -0.25 -22.95
CA PRO A 824 -30.11 -1.02 -22.24
C PRO A 824 -28.81 -1.16 -23.02
N GLU A 825 -28.88 -1.17 -24.35
CA GLU A 825 -27.72 -1.33 -25.26
C GLU A 825 -26.72 -0.16 -25.17
N LEU A 826 -27.07 0.95 -24.53
CA LEU A 826 -26.18 2.10 -24.34
C LEU A 826 -25.28 1.98 -23.09
N TYR A 827 -25.54 1.00 -22.22
CA TYR A 827 -24.87 0.87 -20.92
C TYR A 827 -23.92 -0.34 -20.87
N LEU A 828 -23.00 -0.31 -19.91
CA LEU A 828 -22.19 -1.46 -19.50
C LEU A 828 -23.07 -2.47 -18.75
N SER A 829 -22.47 -3.60 -18.36
CA SER A 829 -23.17 -4.66 -17.63
C SER A 829 -23.72 -4.23 -16.26
N ASP A 830 -23.25 -3.10 -15.73
CA ASP A 830 -23.77 -2.51 -14.49
C ASP A 830 -25.09 -1.73 -14.69
N GLY A 831 -25.55 -1.54 -15.93
CA GLY A 831 -26.78 -0.80 -16.22
C GLY A 831 -26.73 0.69 -15.85
N LEU A 832 -25.58 1.22 -15.43
CA LEU A 832 -25.41 2.59 -14.93
C LEU A 832 -24.48 3.40 -15.83
N HIS A 833 -23.32 2.85 -16.18
CA HIS A 833 -22.28 3.57 -16.92
C HIS A 833 -22.37 3.33 -18.42
N LEU A 834 -22.01 4.34 -19.22
CA LEU A 834 -22.11 4.27 -20.67
C LEU A 834 -21.06 3.33 -21.27
N ASN A 835 -21.48 2.57 -22.27
CA ASN A 835 -20.58 1.83 -23.13
C ASN A 835 -20.17 2.68 -24.35
N LYS A 836 -19.48 2.07 -25.32
CA LYS A 836 -19.03 2.75 -26.55
C LYS A 836 -20.18 3.38 -27.35
N GLN A 837 -21.36 2.74 -27.41
CA GLN A 837 -22.52 3.26 -28.13
C GLN A 837 -23.14 4.45 -27.40
N GLY A 838 -23.25 4.38 -26.06
CA GLY A 838 -23.70 5.49 -25.23
C GLY A 838 -22.82 6.74 -25.39
N TYR A 839 -21.49 6.58 -25.35
CA TYR A 839 -20.57 7.71 -25.58
C TYR A 839 -20.58 8.23 -27.02
N ALA A 840 -20.86 7.40 -28.02
CA ALA A 840 -21.01 7.87 -29.41
C ALA A 840 -22.22 8.80 -29.58
N LEU A 841 -23.33 8.49 -28.87
CA LEU A 841 -24.50 9.35 -28.80
C LEU A 841 -24.18 10.67 -28.11
N TRP A 842 -23.53 10.62 -26.93
CA TRP A 842 -23.07 11.83 -26.23
C TRP A 842 -22.14 12.68 -27.09
N SER A 843 -21.13 12.06 -27.71
CA SER A 843 -20.20 12.71 -28.62
C SER A 843 -20.92 13.47 -29.73
N THR A 844 -21.93 12.85 -30.35
CA THR A 844 -22.70 13.46 -31.44
C THR A 844 -23.49 14.67 -30.96
N ALA A 845 -24.22 14.52 -29.84
CA ALA A 845 -25.02 15.60 -29.27
C ALA A 845 -24.15 16.80 -28.82
N ILE A 846 -23.05 16.51 -28.14
CA ILE A 846 -22.13 17.52 -27.61
C ILE A 846 -21.36 18.21 -28.74
N LYS A 847 -20.87 17.49 -29.77
CA LYS A 847 -20.22 18.11 -30.93
C LYS A 847 -21.14 19.08 -31.65
N LYS A 848 -22.40 18.69 -31.88
CA LYS A 848 -23.39 19.55 -32.51
C LYS A 848 -23.63 20.82 -31.68
N ALA A 849 -23.68 20.68 -30.37
CA ALA A 849 -23.83 21.80 -29.44
C ALA A 849 -22.62 22.75 -29.49
N LEU A 850 -21.39 22.22 -29.44
CA LEU A 850 -20.17 23.02 -29.49
C LEU A 850 -19.99 23.74 -30.83
N GLN A 851 -20.28 23.09 -31.95
CA GLN A 851 -20.18 23.70 -33.30
C GLN A 851 -21.20 24.83 -33.52
N ALA A 852 -22.39 24.73 -32.93
CA ALA A 852 -23.41 25.78 -33.05
C ALA A 852 -22.99 27.07 -32.33
N ALA A 853 -22.17 26.97 -31.28
CA ALA A 853 -21.63 28.14 -30.58
C ALA A 853 -20.57 28.86 -31.42
N ASP A 854 -19.61 28.12 -32.01
CA ASP A 854 -18.56 28.69 -32.87
C ASP A 854 -19.14 29.44 -34.09
N SER A 855 -20.28 28.97 -34.61
CA SER A 855 -20.95 29.57 -35.79
C SER A 855 -21.58 30.93 -35.46
N LEU A 856 -22.10 31.09 -34.23
CA LEU A 856 -22.70 32.34 -33.75
C LEU A 856 -21.65 33.40 -33.39
N GLU A 857 -20.45 33.01 -32.97
CA GLU A 857 -19.33 33.94 -32.74
C GLU A 857 -18.76 34.49 -34.06
N LEU A 858 -18.65 33.65 -35.09
CA LEU A 858 -18.20 34.07 -36.43
C LEU A 858 -19.18 35.04 -37.12
N GLU A 859 -20.49 34.86 -36.91
CA GLU A 859 -21.51 35.79 -37.46
C GLU A 859 -21.57 37.12 -36.70
N ASN A 860 -21.18 37.18 -35.42
CA ASN A 860 -21.12 38.43 -34.64
C ASN A 860 -19.80 39.21 -34.80
N GLN A 861 -18.77 38.59 -35.39
CA GLN A 861 -17.47 39.22 -35.70
C GLN A 861 -17.36 39.71 -37.16
N MET A 862 -18.34 39.38 -38.02
CA MET A 862 -18.51 39.93 -39.38
C MET A 862 -19.50 41.09 -39.37
#